data_AF-A0A348AG87-F1
#
_entry.id   AF-A0A348AG87-F1
#
_cell.length_a   1.000
_cell.length_b   1.000
_cell.length_c   1.000
_cell.angle_alpha   90.00
_cell.angle_beta   90.00
_cell.angle_gamma   90.00
#
_symmetry.space_group_name_H-M   'P 1'
#
loop_
_entity.id
_entity.type
_entity.pdbx_description
1 polymer ?
#
loop_
_entity_poly.entity_id
_entity_poly.type
_entity_poly.pdbx_seq_one_letter_code
_entity_poly.pdbx_strand_id
1 'polypeptide(L)'
;MTGNISASSPIQPEEIWAINNFIFNRSVVFAVGGCRGDWLKQVVNNKDIKEIHAFEALATTYYQACAELWYLFPGGKLRLNNIALSDNEKPAGVEKTEEAHCRNRNSGEFSVYATTLDKYCSSRRIRHINFLKISAAGEEFNILRGAETMLSKGAIDFIQFEHGNTYADSGAKPEQAGEFLKKHQYQIFRLGSQDLEPADFRSETESSHYLVIHNRLIQYIFEQEKKLINLEALPAEYGILPRGVVHVGAHEGQKLRTYQGMGIYHTLMIEANPAVYDKLAAACNSLAGVVTKCCAVSDVDATVPLYCAAADQSSSLLPLKHYKEINSDIQELATLATMEVVAKKLDTLLAEANLQPQNYNILNIDSQGSGLKALRGAPELLKHIEAIKIRVYYDELYAGCGIIYDVDDFLAAYGFIRVDVSTPYHPLWGEALYLKKPGISMTTLGSQGRFGNQIFQYAFLKIYAQKHGLQAEVPQWIGSTIFDLKDARISRRYPQVRDNYKDRPSVPKENFAFETNNPLKNKDVCGYFQYHTKYYRPYQNYFRSLFKFTPEFKNVFSQALREVYQQGNTLVAIHLRRGKDIRTADPRWAYYAPTAWYLDWLQSFWHTLDKPVLYVASDDLQSVSQDFSGFNPLCVKQFQTEPAESEFLVDFYILMHADILAIANSTFGFAAAMLNQQGKIFFRSEQRKKMLIPFDPWNSEPLLWD
;
A
#
# COMPACT_ATOMS: atom_id res chain seq x y z
N MET A 1 -40.78 40.24 -11.26
CA MET A 1 -41.27 39.15 -10.40
C MET A 1 -40.08 38.29 -10.03
N THR A 2 -39.70 38.34 -8.77
CA THR A 2 -38.64 37.57 -8.13
C THR A 2 -38.99 36.08 -8.16
N GLY A 3 -38.38 35.34 -9.08
CA GLY A 3 -38.48 33.88 -9.10
C GLY A 3 -37.59 33.32 -8.01
N ASN A 4 -38.21 32.82 -6.92
CA ASN A 4 -37.57 31.91 -5.97
C ASN A 4 -37.11 30.68 -6.75
N ILE A 5 -35.79 30.52 -6.91
CA ILE A 5 -35.17 29.33 -7.47
C ILE A 5 -34.42 28.65 -6.31
N SER A 6 -34.96 27.49 -5.89
CA SER A 6 -34.39 26.45 -5.01
C SER A 6 -34.04 26.87 -3.57
N ALA A 7 -34.99 26.60 -2.66
CA ALA A 7 -34.77 26.46 -1.22
C ALA A 7 -33.92 25.20 -0.94
N SER A 8 -33.02 25.26 0.04
CA SER A 8 -32.31 24.08 0.55
C SER A 8 -33.33 23.04 1.04
N SER A 9 -33.11 21.75 0.75
CA SER A 9 -33.84 20.69 1.44
C SER A 9 -33.63 20.86 2.94
N PRO A 10 -34.70 20.88 3.75
CA PRO A 10 -34.57 21.05 5.19
C PRO A 10 -33.76 19.88 5.76
N ILE A 11 -32.89 20.18 6.73
CA ILE A 11 -32.14 19.16 7.47
C ILE A 11 -33.10 18.16 8.12
N GLN A 12 -32.83 16.86 7.99
CA GLN A 12 -33.71 15.82 8.52
C GLN A 12 -33.42 15.53 10.01
N PRO A 13 -34.41 15.07 10.80
CA PRO A 13 -34.23 14.75 12.22
C PRO A 13 -33.08 13.77 12.49
N GLU A 14 -32.92 12.75 11.66
CA GLU A 14 -31.85 11.76 11.74
C GLU A 14 -30.46 12.38 11.53
N GLU A 15 -30.34 13.40 10.67
CA GLU A 15 -29.07 14.11 10.46
C GLU A 15 -28.71 14.98 11.66
N ILE A 16 -29.69 15.65 12.26
CA ILE A 16 -29.50 16.41 13.51
C ILE A 16 -29.01 15.46 14.61
N TRP A 17 -29.64 14.29 14.73
CA TRP A 17 -29.23 13.28 15.69
C TRP A 17 -27.80 12.81 15.44
N ALA A 18 -27.42 12.56 14.19
CA ALA A 18 -26.05 12.18 13.84
C ALA A 18 -25.01 13.26 14.19
N ILE A 19 -25.31 14.53 13.89
CA ILE A 19 -24.46 15.67 14.25
C ILE A 19 -24.24 15.72 15.77
N ASN A 20 -25.30 15.51 16.55
CA ASN A 20 -25.21 15.61 18.00
C ASN A 20 -24.40 14.47 18.65
N ASN A 21 -24.48 13.27 18.10
CA ASN A 21 -23.90 12.07 18.70
C ASN A 21 -22.54 11.65 18.12
N PHE A 22 -22.25 11.97 16.87
CA PHE A 22 -21.04 11.48 16.17
C PHE A 22 -20.10 12.58 15.70
N ILE A 23 -20.48 13.85 15.80
CA ILE A 23 -19.56 14.97 15.63
C ILE A 23 -19.15 15.49 17.00
N PHE A 24 -17.86 15.37 17.30
CA PHE A 24 -17.28 15.82 18.56
C PHE A 24 -16.69 17.23 18.43
N ASN A 25 -16.45 17.90 19.55
CA ASN A 25 -15.65 19.12 19.54
C ASN A 25 -14.26 18.83 18.95
N ARG A 26 -13.70 19.82 18.27
CA ARG A 26 -12.44 19.79 17.52
C ARG A 26 -12.39 18.78 16.37
N SER A 27 -13.54 18.32 15.90
CA SER A 27 -13.63 17.48 14.70
C SER A 27 -13.10 18.19 13.46
N VAL A 28 -12.52 17.42 12.55
CA VAL A 28 -12.32 17.79 11.14
C VAL A 28 -13.50 17.23 10.34
N VAL A 29 -14.30 18.12 9.74
CA VAL A 29 -15.56 17.76 9.08
C VAL A 29 -15.46 18.01 7.58
N PHE A 30 -15.87 17.04 6.78
CA PHE A 30 -15.96 17.13 5.33
C PHE A 30 -17.42 17.06 4.90
N ALA A 31 -17.82 17.92 3.97
CA ALA A 31 -19.16 17.93 3.38
C ALA A 31 -19.06 18.01 1.86
N VAL A 32 -19.52 16.99 1.15
CA VAL A 32 -19.41 16.85 -0.31
C VAL A 32 -20.80 16.90 -0.94
N GLY A 33 -21.04 17.80 -1.89
CA GLY A 33 -22.27 17.82 -2.70
C GLY A 33 -23.49 18.52 -2.07
N GLY A 34 -23.30 19.36 -1.06
CA GLY A 34 -24.43 20.01 -0.36
C GLY A 34 -24.03 21.30 0.36
N CYS A 35 -23.23 22.16 -0.29
CA CYS A 35 -22.58 23.29 0.39
C CYS A 35 -23.51 24.45 0.77
N ARG A 36 -24.77 24.45 0.34
CA ARG A 36 -25.77 25.48 0.71
C ARG A 36 -26.52 25.16 2.02
N GLY A 37 -26.33 23.96 2.57
CA GLY A 37 -27.29 23.34 3.48
C GLY A 37 -27.31 23.85 4.93
N ASP A 38 -28.50 23.74 5.53
CA ASP A 38 -28.75 23.89 6.98
C ASP A 38 -27.92 22.91 7.83
N TRP A 39 -27.47 21.80 7.22
CA TRP A 39 -26.56 20.84 7.85
C TRP A 39 -25.26 21.48 8.36
N LEU A 40 -24.56 22.26 7.53
CA LEU A 40 -23.31 22.91 7.95
C LEU A 40 -23.56 23.96 9.04
N LYS A 41 -24.69 24.68 8.98
CA LYS A 41 -25.09 25.64 10.02
C LYS A 41 -25.34 24.91 11.35
N GLN A 42 -26.04 23.79 11.30
CA GLN A 42 -26.35 22.97 12.47
C GLN A 42 -25.08 22.40 13.13
N VAL A 43 -24.11 21.95 12.34
CA VAL A 43 -22.81 21.46 12.85
C VAL A 43 -22.10 22.54 13.66
N VAL A 44 -22.00 23.75 13.15
CA VAL A 44 -21.27 24.85 13.80
C VAL A 44 -22.00 25.41 15.00
N ASN A 45 -23.33 25.48 14.95
CA ASN A 45 -24.14 25.95 16.06
C ASN A 45 -24.04 25.04 17.28
N ASN A 46 -23.80 23.73 17.06
CA ASN A 46 -23.82 22.74 18.14
C ASN A 46 -22.42 22.35 18.64
N LYS A 47 -21.35 22.56 17.86
CA LYS A 47 -20.02 22.00 18.12
C LYS A 47 -18.92 23.03 17.84
N ASP A 48 -17.89 23.05 18.69
CA ASP A 48 -16.67 23.81 18.39
C ASP A 48 -15.79 23.01 17.41
N ILE A 49 -15.95 23.25 16.12
CA ILE A 49 -15.26 22.51 15.06
C ILE A 49 -13.83 23.03 14.84
N LYS A 50 -12.88 22.13 14.54
CA LYS A 50 -11.48 22.46 14.24
C LYS A 50 -11.31 23.00 12.83
N GLU A 51 -11.80 22.25 11.83
CA GLU A 51 -11.76 22.63 10.42
C GLU A 51 -12.94 22.01 9.66
N ILE A 52 -13.49 22.74 8.69
CA ILE A 52 -14.51 22.26 7.76
C ILE A 52 -14.01 22.38 6.33
N HIS A 53 -14.13 21.30 5.56
CA HIS A 53 -13.90 21.28 4.13
C HIS A 53 -15.20 20.94 3.39
N ALA A 54 -15.72 21.92 2.66
CA ALA A 54 -16.95 21.79 1.92
C ALA A 54 -16.65 21.81 0.40
N PHE A 55 -17.24 20.88 -0.35
CA PHE A 55 -16.99 20.67 -1.77
C PHE A 55 -18.27 20.83 -2.58
N GLU A 56 -18.23 21.74 -3.56
CA GLU A 56 -19.34 22.02 -4.46
C GLU A 56 -18.87 22.07 -5.91
N ALA A 57 -19.37 21.15 -6.73
CA ALA A 57 -19.01 21.05 -8.13
C ALA A 57 -19.62 22.20 -8.96
N LEU A 58 -20.87 22.58 -8.66
CA LEU A 58 -21.59 23.60 -9.41
C LEU A 58 -21.15 25.00 -8.98
N ALA A 59 -20.48 25.72 -9.89
CA ALA A 59 -19.94 27.06 -9.62
C ALA A 59 -21.01 28.03 -9.07
N THR A 60 -22.23 27.99 -9.58
CA THR A 60 -23.34 28.83 -9.10
C THR A 60 -23.68 28.55 -7.63
N THR A 61 -23.82 27.28 -7.28
CA THR A 61 -24.09 26.80 -5.91
C THR A 61 -22.93 27.13 -4.98
N TYR A 62 -21.70 27.01 -5.47
CA TYR A 62 -20.48 27.36 -4.74
C TYR A 62 -20.43 28.85 -4.37
N TYR A 63 -20.67 29.76 -5.34
CA TYR A 63 -20.65 31.20 -5.06
C TYR A 63 -21.77 31.63 -4.10
N GLN A 64 -22.93 30.99 -4.18
CA GLN A 64 -24.01 31.18 -3.22
C GLN A 64 -23.61 30.72 -1.82
N ALA A 65 -23.04 29.52 -1.68
CA ALA A 65 -22.54 29.01 -0.40
C ALA A 65 -21.47 29.93 0.20
N CYS A 66 -20.59 30.52 -0.62
CA CYS A 66 -19.63 31.52 -0.17
C CYS A 66 -20.33 32.75 0.44
N ALA A 67 -21.39 33.26 -0.20
CA ALA A 67 -22.11 34.41 0.33
C ALA A 67 -22.84 34.10 1.65
N GLU A 68 -23.42 32.91 1.77
CA GLU A 68 -24.26 32.51 2.91
C GLU A 68 -23.48 32.00 4.13
N LEU A 69 -22.32 31.38 3.92
CA LEU A 69 -21.59 30.70 5.00
C LEU A 69 -20.39 31.48 5.52
N TRP A 70 -19.78 32.40 4.76
CA TRP A 70 -18.46 32.93 5.12
C TRP A 70 -18.41 33.57 6.52
N TYR A 71 -19.49 34.24 6.95
CA TYR A 71 -19.56 34.92 8.24
C TYR A 71 -19.76 33.99 9.44
N LEU A 72 -20.24 32.76 9.20
CA LEU A 72 -20.45 31.75 10.24
C LEU A 72 -19.14 31.09 10.71
N PHE A 73 -18.03 31.36 10.03
CA PHE A 73 -16.73 30.71 10.28
C PHE A 73 -15.61 31.72 10.56
N PRO A 74 -15.65 32.44 11.68
CA PRO A 74 -14.57 33.34 12.06
C PRO A 74 -13.25 32.58 12.21
N GLY A 75 -12.15 33.20 11.76
CA GLY A 75 -10.80 32.64 11.89
C GLY A 75 -10.37 31.64 10.80
N GLY A 76 -11.12 31.51 9.70
CA GLY A 76 -10.71 30.72 8.53
C GLY A 76 -10.87 29.20 8.70
N LYS A 77 -11.72 28.76 9.64
CA LYS A 77 -12.03 27.35 9.90
C LYS A 77 -12.80 26.65 8.77
N LEU A 78 -13.52 27.39 7.91
CA LEU A 78 -14.21 26.84 6.75
C LEU A 78 -13.40 27.03 5.46
N ARG A 79 -13.30 25.96 4.68
CA ARG A 79 -12.80 25.98 3.31
C ARG A 79 -13.87 25.49 2.36
N LEU A 80 -14.41 26.40 1.56
CA LEU A 80 -15.25 26.05 0.42
C LEU A 80 -14.35 25.77 -0.78
N ASN A 81 -14.65 24.72 -1.53
CA ASN A 81 -13.88 24.29 -2.69
C ASN A 81 -14.81 24.11 -3.89
N ASN A 82 -14.59 24.85 -4.98
CA ASN A 82 -15.30 24.64 -6.24
C ASN A 82 -14.65 23.53 -7.07
N ILE A 83 -14.66 22.31 -6.54
CA ILE A 83 -14.06 21.12 -7.16
C ILE A 83 -14.99 19.92 -6.95
N ALA A 84 -14.97 18.98 -7.89
CA ALA A 84 -15.60 17.67 -7.70
C ALA A 84 -14.62 16.69 -7.02
N LEU A 85 -15.15 15.75 -6.24
CA LEU A 85 -14.39 14.60 -5.75
C LEU A 85 -14.79 13.35 -6.53
N SER A 86 -13.81 12.54 -6.93
CA SER A 86 -14.02 11.30 -7.71
C SER A 86 -12.87 10.31 -7.51
N ASP A 87 -12.81 9.25 -8.33
CA ASP A 87 -11.78 8.20 -8.27
C ASP A 87 -10.49 8.55 -9.02
N ASN A 88 -10.49 9.63 -9.82
CA ASN A 88 -9.34 10.10 -10.59
C ASN A 88 -9.35 11.64 -10.80
N GLU A 89 -8.18 12.16 -11.19
CA GLU A 89 -8.03 13.56 -11.62
C GLU A 89 -8.48 13.70 -13.08
N LYS A 90 -9.53 14.46 -13.35
CA LYS A 90 -10.03 14.74 -14.70
C LYS A 90 -10.87 16.02 -14.74
N PRO A 91 -10.97 16.71 -15.89
CA PRO A 91 -12.13 17.55 -16.15
C PRO A 91 -13.39 16.68 -16.08
N ALA A 92 -14.32 16.99 -15.18
CA ALA A 92 -15.59 16.30 -15.04
C ALA A 92 -16.70 17.19 -15.63
N GLY A 93 -17.48 16.63 -16.57
CA GLY A 93 -18.73 17.25 -17.00
C GLY A 93 -19.77 17.07 -15.91
N VAL A 94 -20.41 18.15 -15.48
CA VAL A 94 -21.56 18.07 -14.57
C VAL A 94 -22.83 18.13 -15.42
N GLU A 95 -23.52 17.00 -15.57
CA GLU A 95 -24.86 16.99 -16.15
C GLU A 95 -25.87 17.52 -15.11
N LYS A 96 -26.80 18.38 -15.55
CA LYS A 96 -27.96 18.75 -14.73
C LYS A 96 -28.91 17.55 -14.69
N THR A 97 -28.85 16.74 -13.63
CA THR A 97 -29.96 15.85 -13.30
C THR A 97 -31.05 16.68 -12.63
N GLU A 98 -32.21 16.78 -13.28
CA GLU A 98 -33.32 17.66 -12.94
C GLU A 98 -34.04 17.25 -11.64
N GLU A 99 -34.29 18.21 -10.74
CA GLU A 99 -35.64 18.34 -10.18
C GLU A 99 -36.57 18.61 -11.37
N ALA A 100 -37.26 17.57 -11.82
CA ALA A 100 -38.16 17.64 -12.95
C ALA A 100 -39.25 18.67 -12.68
N HIS A 101 -39.20 19.82 -13.37
CA HIS A 101 -40.32 20.56 -13.98
C HIS A 101 -39.83 21.90 -14.55
N CYS A 102 -39.08 21.86 -15.66
CA CYS A 102 -39.12 22.89 -16.70
C CYS A 102 -38.29 22.43 -17.91
N ARG A 103 -38.96 21.82 -18.89
CA ARG A 103 -38.38 21.60 -20.22
C ARG A 103 -37.98 22.94 -20.83
N ASN A 104 -36.68 23.26 -20.82
CA ASN A 104 -36.10 24.17 -21.78
C ASN A 104 -34.73 23.67 -22.24
N ARG A 105 -34.66 23.38 -23.54
CA ARG A 105 -33.48 22.94 -24.29
C ARG A 105 -32.40 24.02 -24.19
N ASN A 106 -31.36 23.77 -23.40
CA ASN A 106 -29.98 24.25 -23.53
C ASN A 106 -29.17 23.61 -22.39
N SER A 107 -28.78 22.34 -22.55
CA SER A 107 -27.82 21.66 -21.68
C SER A 107 -26.42 22.19 -21.96
N GLY A 108 -26.04 23.29 -21.30
CA GLY A 108 -24.64 23.69 -21.23
C GLY A 108 -23.91 22.72 -20.31
N GLU A 109 -23.09 21.83 -20.86
CA GLU A 109 -22.08 21.10 -20.09
C GLU A 109 -21.11 22.11 -19.48
N PHE A 110 -20.99 22.11 -18.16
CA PHE A 110 -19.94 22.85 -17.47
C PHE A 110 -18.89 21.85 -16.99
N SER A 111 -17.63 22.09 -17.34
CA SER A 111 -16.51 21.28 -16.85
C SER A 111 -16.00 21.83 -15.52
N VAL A 112 -16.09 21.04 -14.45
CA VAL A 112 -15.40 21.32 -13.17
C VAL A 112 -14.20 20.38 -13.05
N TYR A 113 -13.14 20.81 -12.37
CA TYR A 113 -12.02 19.92 -12.08
C TYR A 113 -12.41 18.90 -11.01
N ALA A 114 -12.20 17.62 -11.28
CA ALA A 114 -12.31 16.54 -10.32
C ALA A 114 -10.93 16.14 -9.78
N THR A 115 -10.86 15.85 -8.48
CA THR A 115 -9.69 15.28 -7.79
C THR A 115 -10.12 14.12 -6.88
N THR A 116 -9.17 13.33 -6.39
CA THR A 116 -9.44 12.35 -5.33
C THR A 116 -9.40 12.97 -3.94
N LEU A 117 -10.12 12.39 -2.98
CA LEU A 117 -10.10 12.82 -1.57
C LEU A 117 -8.70 12.64 -0.97
N ASP A 118 -8.02 11.53 -1.30
CA ASP A 118 -6.64 11.26 -0.89
C ASP A 118 -5.68 12.37 -1.34
N LYS A 119 -5.77 12.79 -2.61
CA LYS A 119 -4.93 13.84 -3.17
C LYS A 119 -5.17 15.18 -2.49
N TYR A 120 -6.45 15.53 -2.27
CA TYR A 120 -6.82 16.74 -1.55
C TYR A 120 -6.22 16.75 -0.14
N CYS A 121 -6.45 15.68 0.63
CA CYS A 121 -5.95 15.56 2.00
C CYS A 121 -4.43 15.61 2.06
N SER A 122 -3.73 14.90 1.16
CA SER A 122 -2.28 14.91 1.05
C SER A 122 -1.72 16.32 0.79
N SER A 123 -2.30 17.05 -0.17
CA SER A 123 -1.85 18.40 -0.53
C SER A 123 -1.98 19.42 0.62
N ARG A 124 -2.91 19.17 1.55
CA ARG A 124 -3.21 20.04 2.69
C ARG A 124 -2.70 19.50 4.03
N ARG A 125 -2.01 18.35 4.02
CA ARG A 125 -1.54 17.65 5.23
C ARG A 125 -2.66 17.31 6.21
N ILE A 126 -3.85 17.02 5.69
CA ILE A 126 -4.98 16.51 6.48
C ILE A 126 -4.75 15.01 6.63
N ARG A 127 -4.52 14.56 7.87
CA ARG A 127 -4.23 13.15 8.15
C ARG A 127 -5.42 12.40 8.75
N HIS A 128 -6.47 13.10 9.14
CA HIS A 128 -7.66 12.53 9.78
C HIS A 128 -8.92 13.33 9.44
N ILE A 129 -10.04 12.63 9.25
CA ILE A 129 -11.38 13.18 9.05
C ILE A 129 -12.29 12.52 10.09
N ASN A 130 -12.85 13.33 10.99
CA ASN A 130 -13.78 12.78 11.98
C ASN A 130 -15.15 12.51 11.36
N PHE A 131 -15.60 13.34 10.43
CA PHE A 131 -16.91 13.13 9.82
C PHE A 131 -16.89 13.51 8.35
N LEU A 132 -17.24 12.57 7.47
CA LEU A 132 -17.37 12.76 6.03
C LEU A 132 -18.83 12.62 5.62
N LYS A 133 -19.49 13.72 5.29
CA LYS A 133 -20.82 13.70 4.66
C LYS A 133 -20.68 13.72 3.15
N ILE A 134 -21.31 12.76 2.48
CA ILE A 134 -21.40 12.66 1.03
C ILE A 134 -22.87 12.76 0.62
N SER A 135 -23.19 13.83 -0.10
CA SER A 135 -24.50 14.13 -0.67
C SER A 135 -24.32 14.43 -2.17
N ALA A 136 -23.60 13.56 -2.87
CA ALA A 136 -23.25 13.74 -4.28
C ALA A 136 -23.96 12.67 -5.12
N ALA A 137 -25.14 13.03 -5.66
CA ALA A 137 -26.05 12.13 -6.35
C ALA A 137 -25.34 11.18 -7.35
N GLY A 138 -25.14 9.92 -6.96
CA GLY A 138 -24.61 8.86 -7.81
C GLY A 138 -23.07 8.75 -7.88
N GLU A 139 -22.33 9.65 -7.23
CA GLU A 139 -20.85 9.69 -7.23
C GLU A 139 -20.22 9.14 -5.93
N GLU A 140 -21.04 8.67 -4.98
CA GLU A 140 -20.60 8.30 -3.64
C GLU A 140 -19.51 7.21 -3.68
N PHE A 141 -19.70 6.18 -4.50
CA PHE A 141 -18.71 5.11 -4.62
C PHE A 141 -17.40 5.57 -5.28
N ASN A 142 -17.45 6.51 -6.23
CA ASN A 142 -16.25 7.08 -6.85
C ASN A 142 -15.46 7.89 -5.83
N ILE A 143 -16.15 8.65 -4.98
CA ILE A 143 -15.53 9.41 -3.88
C ILE A 143 -14.88 8.46 -2.87
N LEU A 144 -15.55 7.36 -2.50
CA LEU A 144 -14.97 6.33 -1.62
C LEU A 144 -13.72 5.69 -2.23
N ARG A 145 -13.75 5.37 -3.53
CA ARG A 145 -12.55 4.88 -4.25
C ARG A 145 -11.43 5.91 -4.28
N GLY A 146 -11.78 7.18 -4.45
CA GLY A 146 -10.85 8.32 -4.33
C GLY A 146 -10.31 8.56 -2.91
N ALA A 147 -10.80 7.83 -1.90
CA ALA A 147 -10.41 7.90 -0.51
C ALA A 147 -9.71 6.60 -0.01
N GLU A 148 -9.30 5.70 -0.91
CA GLU A 148 -8.77 4.37 -0.55
C GLU A 148 -7.62 4.44 0.46
N THR A 149 -6.70 5.40 0.31
CA THR A 149 -5.57 5.56 1.24
C THR A 149 -6.06 5.97 2.62
N MET A 150 -6.93 6.96 2.71
CA MET A 150 -7.51 7.42 3.98
C MET A 150 -8.32 6.31 4.67
N LEU A 151 -9.16 5.59 3.92
CA LEU A 151 -9.95 4.46 4.43
C LEU A 151 -9.05 3.31 4.91
N SER A 152 -8.03 2.94 4.14
CA SER A 152 -7.09 1.86 4.52
C SER A 152 -6.30 2.15 5.80
N LYS A 153 -6.12 3.43 6.13
CA LYS A 153 -5.48 3.90 7.37
C LYS A 153 -6.47 4.15 8.50
N GLY A 154 -7.76 3.80 8.35
CA GLY A 154 -8.80 4.15 9.33
C GLY A 154 -8.82 5.64 9.66
N ALA A 155 -8.50 6.48 8.67
CA ALA A 155 -8.35 7.92 8.85
C ALA A 155 -9.66 8.69 8.70
N ILE A 156 -10.77 7.99 8.47
CA ILE A 156 -12.11 8.54 8.43
C ILE A 156 -12.94 7.82 9.49
N ASP A 157 -13.48 8.54 10.47
CA ASP A 157 -14.20 7.90 11.59
C ASP A 157 -15.64 7.53 11.21
N PHE A 158 -16.35 8.53 10.70
CA PHE A 158 -17.75 8.43 10.31
C PHE A 158 -17.92 8.87 8.86
N ILE A 159 -18.70 8.11 8.10
CA ILE A 159 -19.12 8.48 6.75
C ILE A 159 -20.64 8.46 6.71
N GLN A 160 -21.25 9.60 6.43
CA GLN A 160 -22.69 9.70 6.23
C GLN A 160 -22.97 9.87 4.74
N PHE A 161 -23.90 9.10 4.20
CA PHE A 161 -24.43 9.36 2.87
C PHE A 161 -25.89 8.95 2.76
N GLU A 162 -26.57 9.56 1.79
CA GLU A 162 -27.93 9.22 1.43
C GLU A 162 -27.88 8.21 0.28
N HIS A 163 -28.61 7.11 0.41
CA HIS A 163 -28.84 6.19 -0.68
C HIS A 163 -30.21 6.52 -1.28
N GLY A 164 -30.25 6.84 -2.58
CA GLY A 164 -31.48 7.04 -3.34
C GLY A 164 -31.45 6.28 -4.66
N ASN A 165 -32.48 6.44 -5.50
CA ASN A 165 -32.66 5.73 -6.78
C ASN A 165 -31.56 6.02 -7.85
N THR A 166 -30.57 6.86 -7.55
CA THR A 166 -29.54 7.38 -8.47
C THR A 166 -28.39 6.41 -8.80
N TYR A 167 -28.26 5.28 -8.10
CA TYR A 167 -27.27 4.23 -8.47
C TYR A 167 -27.57 3.55 -9.81
N ALA A 168 -28.84 3.60 -10.28
CA ALA A 168 -29.21 3.06 -11.58
C ALA A 168 -28.50 3.77 -12.75
N ASP A 169 -28.14 5.05 -12.57
CA ASP A 169 -27.58 5.89 -13.65
C ASP A 169 -26.03 5.86 -13.70
N SER A 170 -25.34 5.53 -12.59
CA SER A 170 -23.86 5.51 -12.52
C SER A 170 -23.23 4.14 -12.84
N GLY A 171 -24.03 3.08 -12.93
CA GLY A 171 -23.56 1.71 -13.21
C GLY A 171 -22.79 1.03 -12.06
N ALA A 172 -22.60 1.71 -10.93
CA ALA A 172 -22.00 1.14 -9.72
C ALA A 172 -23.05 0.38 -8.92
N LYS A 173 -22.72 -0.84 -8.46
CA LYS A 173 -23.65 -1.61 -7.62
C LYS A 173 -23.45 -1.28 -6.14
N PRO A 174 -24.51 -1.12 -5.34
CA PRO A 174 -24.41 -0.86 -3.90
C PRO A 174 -23.57 -1.92 -3.15
N GLU A 175 -23.61 -3.17 -3.60
CA GLU A 175 -22.79 -4.25 -3.02
C GLU A 175 -21.29 -3.96 -3.08
N GLN A 176 -20.82 -3.30 -4.15
CA GLN A 176 -19.40 -2.97 -4.33
C GLN A 176 -18.93 -1.96 -3.29
N ALA A 177 -19.75 -0.96 -2.97
CA ALA A 177 -19.45 0.02 -1.93
C ALA A 177 -19.42 -0.66 -0.55
N GLY A 178 -20.37 -1.55 -0.27
CA GLY A 178 -20.41 -2.32 0.97
C GLY A 178 -19.20 -3.22 1.18
N GLU A 179 -18.82 -3.99 0.15
CA GLU A 179 -17.64 -4.86 0.19
C GLU A 179 -16.34 -4.05 0.31
N PHE A 180 -16.26 -2.91 -0.38
CA PHE A 180 -15.13 -2.00 -0.29
C PHE A 180 -14.97 -1.43 1.12
N LEU A 181 -16.04 -0.94 1.74
CA LEU A 181 -16.01 -0.44 3.12
C LEU A 181 -15.66 -1.54 4.14
N LYS A 182 -16.26 -2.74 4.00
CA LYS A 182 -15.95 -3.90 4.86
C LYS A 182 -14.47 -4.31 4.76
N LYS A 183 -13.90 -4.32 3.55
CA LYS A 183 -12.45 -4.56 3.32
C LYS A 183 -11.58 -3.56 4.09
N HIS A 184 -12.06 -2.34 4.30
CA HIS A 184 -11.37 -1.27 5.03
C HIS A 184 -11.79 -1.15 6.50
N GLN A 185 -12.36 -2.20 7.11
CA GLN A 185 -12.72 -2.25 8.53
C GLN A 185 -13.82 -1.25 8.92
N TYR A 186 -14.80 -1.05 8.05
CA TYR A 186 -15.99 -0.25 8.36
C TYR A 186 -17.23 -1.13 8.49
N GLN A 187 -18.11 -0.74 9.42
CA GLN A 187 -19.45 -1.27 9.58
C GLN A 187 -20.48 -0.24 9.15
N ILE A 188 -21.57 -0.71 8.58
CA ILE A 188 -22.61 0.12 7.97
C ILE A 188 -23.88 0.00 8.81
N PHE A 189 -24.50 1.14 9.07
CA PHE A 189 -25.74 1.24 9.82
C PHE A 189 -26.74 2.08 9.03
N ARG A 190 -28.02 1.68 9.07
CA ARG A 190 -29.12 2.55 8.70
C ARG A 190 -29.32 3.57 9.82
N LEU A 191 -29.42 4.83 9.44
CA LEU A 191 -29.58 5.96 10.35
C LEU A 191 -31.06 6.29 10.52
N GLY A 192 -31.60 5.97 11.70
CA GLY A 192 -32.94 6.37 12.09
C GLY A 192 -32.95 7.72 12.82
N SER A 193 -34.14 8.18 13.19
CA SER A 193 -34.30 9.48 13.86
C SER A 193 -33.59 9.58 15.22
N GLN A 194 -33.38 8.46 15.90
CA GLN A 194 -32.73 8.40 17.23
C GLN A 194 -31.92 7.11 17.47
N ASP A 195 -31.65 6.34 16.43
CA ASP A 195 -31.11 4.99 16.52
C ASP A 195 -30.27 4.60 15.29
N LEU A 196 -29.50 3.52 15.46
CA LEU A 196 -28.69 2.90 14.41
C LEU A 196 -29.04 1.42 14.31
N GLU A 197 -29.42 0.98 13.12
CA GLU A 197 -29.68 -0.43 12.83
C GLU A 197 -28.56 -0.99 11.95
N PRO A 198 -27.93 -2.13 12.29
CA PRO A 198 -26.96 -2.76 11.40
C PRO A 198 -27.56 -3.05 10.02
N ALA A 199 -26.84 -2.70 8.95
CA ALA A 199 -27.32 -2.84 7.57
C ALA A 199 -26.33 -3.59 6.66
N ASP A 200 -26.84 -4.19 5.57
CA ASP A 200 -26.03 -4.75 4.49
C ASP A 200 -26.51 -4.21 3.14
N PHE A 201 -25.62 -3.64 2.33
CA PHE A 201 -25.95 -3.00 1.04
C PHE A 201 -26.58 -3.94 0.00
N ARG A 202 -26.62 -5.25 0.25
CA ARG A 202 -27.07 -6.27 -0.70
C ARG A 202 -28.60 -6.36 -0.84
N SER A 203 -29.37 -5.79 0.08
CA SER A 203 -30.82 -6.07 0.18
C SER A 203 -31.72 -4.84 0.20
N GLU A 204 -31.17 -3.63 0.09
CA GLU A 204 -31.94 -2.41 0.32
C GLU A 204 -32.34 -1.73 -1.00
N THR A 205 -33.64 -1.56 -1.21
CA THR A 205 -34.24 -0.96 -2.41
C THR A 205 -34.90 0.40 -2.13
N GLU A 206 -34.92 0.84 -0.87
CA GLU A 206 -35.59 2.07 -0.45
C GLU A 206 -34.57 3.18 -0.14
N SER A 207 -34.99 4.43 -0.35
CA SER A 207 -34.18 5.60 -0.02
C SER A 207 -33.93 5.64 1.48
N SER A 208 -32.68 5.72 1.92
CA SER A 208 -32.32 5.69 3.35
C SER A 208 -31.04 6.47 3.63
N HIS A 209 -30.94 7.02 4.83
CA HIS A 209 -29.72 7.60 5.34
C HIS A 209 -28.85 6.52 5.97
N TYR A 210 -27.56 6.53 5.64
CA TYR A 210 -26.59 5.58 6.19
C TYR A 210 -25.53 6.31 6.98
N LEU A 211 -25.11 5.67 8.07
CA LEU A 211 -23.92 6.03 8.82
C LEU A 211 -22.97 4.84 8.81
N VAL A 212 -21.76 5.07 8.32
CA VAL A 212 -20.69 4.08 8.28
C VAL A 212 -19.66 4.45 9.33
N ILE A 213 -19.29 3.48 10.16
CA ILE A 213 -18.46 3.67 11.33
C ILE A 213 -17.22 2.78 11.22
N HIS A 214 -16.03 3.34 11.41
CA HIS A 214 -14.81 2.54 11.46
C HIS A 214 -14.81 1.63 12.70
N ASN A 215 -14.38 0.37 12.55
CA ASN A 215 -14.42 -0.67 13.59
C ASN A 215 -13.78 -0.26 14.92
N ARG A 216 -12.76 0.61 14.88
CA ARG A 216 -12.10 1.16 16.09
C ARG A 216 -13.06 1.82 17.08
N LEU A 217 -14.17 2.40 16.59
CA LEU A 217 -15.13 3.16 17.39
C LEU A 217 -16.32 2.32 17.85
N ILE A 218 -16.51 1.12 17.31
CA ILE A 218 -17.66 0.26 17.62
C ILE A 218 -17.69 -0.09 19.10
N GLN A 219 -16.56 -0.51 19.67
CA GLN A 219 -16.47 -0.80 21.10
C GLN A 219 -16.75 0.43 21.95
N TYR A 220 -16.30 1.62 21.54
CA TYR A 220 -16.54 2.86 22.26
C TYR A 220 -18.04 3.19 22.29
N ILE A 221 -18.72 3.10 21.15
CA ILE A 221 -20.11 3.51 20.95
C ILE A 221 -21.11 2.49 21.51
N PHE A 222 -20.93 1.20 21.23
CA PHE A 222 -21.96 0.18 21.43
C PHE A 222 -21.65 -0.81 22.56
N GLU A 223 -20.38 -1.13 22.81
CA GLU A 223 -20.04 -2.23 23.71
C GLU A 223 -19.89 -1.78 25.17
N GLN A 224 -20.50 -2.54 26.07
CA GLN A 224 -20.32 -2.37 27.51
C GLN A 224 -18.98 -2.96 27.99
N GLU A 225 -18.56 -4.09 27.40
CA GLU A 225 -17.29 -4.73 27.73
C GLU A 225 -16.17 -4.13 26.86
N LYS A 226 -15.27 -3.38 27.49
CA LYS A 226 -14.15 -2.73 26.80
C LYS A 226 -12.96 -3.69 26.67
N LYS A 227 -12.50 -3.98 25.44
CA LYS A 227 -11.40 -4.90 25.17
C LYS A 227 -10.18 -4.19 24.60
N LEU A 228 -9.06 -4.39 25.28
CA LEU A 228 -7.74 -3.98 24.83
C LEU A 228 -7.08 -5.06 23.98
N ILE A 229 -6.02 -4.70 23.27
CA ILE A 229 -5.32 -5.61 22.36
C ILE A 229 -4.66 -6.74 23.18
N ASN A 230 -4.97 -7.98 22.82
CA ASN A 230 -4.47 -9.17 23.48
C ASN A 230 -3.22 -9.73 22.79
N LEU A 231 -2.07 -9.66 23.46
CA LEU A 231 -0.81 -10.23 22.95
C LEU A 231 -0.78 -11.77 22.98
N GLU A 232 -1.60 -12.42 23.81
CA GLU A 232 -1.68 -13.88 23.88
C GLU A 232 -2.22 -14.50 22.59
N ALA A 233 -2.91 -13.70 21.76
CA ALA A 233 -3.43 -14.11 20.47
C ALA A 233 -2.35 -14.19 19.37
N LEU A 234 -1.15 -13.64 19.59
CA LEU A 234 -0.07 -13.59 18.59
C LEU A 234 0.26 -14.93 17.92
N PRO A 235 0.38 -16.06 18.64
CA PRO A 235 0.68 -17.34 18.01
C PRO A 235 -0.48 -17.87 17.18
N ALA A 236 -1.71 -17.81 17.71
CA ALA A 236 -2.89 -18.41 17.09
C ALA A 236 -3.42 -17.58 15.91
N GLU A 237 -3.48 -16.26 16.04
CA GLU A 237 -4.03 -15.37 15.02
C GLU A 237 -2.99 -14.97 13.97
N TYR A 238 -1.73 -14.79 14.38
CA TYR A 238 -0.70 -14.20 13.53
C TYR A 238 0.51 -15.11 13.25
N GLY A 239 0.58 -16.29 13.88
CA GLY A 239 1.68 -17.24 13.71
C GLY A 239 3.03 -16.74 14.24
N ILE A 240 3.02 -15.76 15.15
CA ILE A 240 4.23 -15.20 15.77
C ILE A 240 4.52 -15.99 17.05
N LEU A 241 5.64 -16.71 17.05
CA LEU A 241 6.12 -17.45 18.22
C LEU A 241 6.93 -16.51 19.13
N PRO A 242 6.46 -16.22 20.35
CA PRO A 242 7.16 -15.31 21.24
C PRO A 242 8.50 -15.87 21.70
N ARG A 243 9.57 -15.05 21.66
CA ARG A 243 10.91 -15.39 22.13
C ARG A 243 11.32 -14.55 23.34
N GLY A 244 10.97 -13.27 23.31
CA GLY A 244 11.30 -12.31 24.34
C GLY A 244 10.54 -11.02 24.17
N VAL A 245 10.29 -10.32 25.28
CA VAL A 245 9.56 -9.04 25.31
C VAL A 245 10.43 -7.93 25.89
N VAL A 246 10.44 -6.78 25.21
CA VAL A 246 10.83 -5.50 25.79
C VAL A 246 9.55 -4.75 26.15
N HIS A 247 9.35 -4.43 27.44
CA HIS A 247 8.18 -3.74 27.96
C HIS A 247 8.58 -2.37 28.53
N VAL A 248 8.22 -1.31 27.82
CA VAL A 248 8.40 0.09 28.21
C VAL A 248 7.15 0.58 28.92
N GLY A 249 7.29 1.19 30.10
CA GLY A 249 6.14 1.57 30.94
C GLY A 249 5.58 0.36 31.67
N ALA A 250 6.46 -0.47 32.24
CA ALA A 250 6.07 -1.75 32.82
C ALA A 250 5.27 -1.62 34.13
N HIS A 251 5.19 -0.42 34.72
CA HIS A 251 4.54 -0.15 35.99
C HIS A 251 5.03 -1.13 37.07
N GLU A 252 4.13 -1.73 37.85
CA GLU A 252 4.43 -2.72 38.89
C GLU A 252 4.65 -4.14 38.34
N GLY A 253 4.65 -4.32 37.02
CA GLY A 253 4.94 -5.59 36.35
C GLY A 253 3.76 -6.53 36.16
N GLN A 254 2.53 -6.00 36.14
CA GLN A 254 1.30 -6.79 36.08
C GLN A 254 1.21 -7.72 34.85
N LYS A 255 1.90 -7.37 33.75
CA LYS A 255 1.94 -8.18 32.51
C LYS A 255 2.93 -9.35 32.56
N LEU A 256 3.78 -9.45 33.58
CA LEU A 256 4.82 -10.48 33.64
C LEU A 256 4.23 -11.89 33.66
N ARG A 257 3.15 -12.13 34.41
CA ARG A 257 2.46 -13.43 34.44
C ARG A 257 1.89 -13.81 33.09
N THR A 258 1.34 -12.85 32.35
CA THR A 258 0.86 -13.07 30.98
C THR A 258 2.00 -13.51 30.08
N TYR A 259 3.15 -12.83 30.12
CA TYR A 259 4.32 -13.22 29.32
C TYR A 259 4.83 -14.63 29.68
N GLN A 260 4.88 -14.97 30.97
CA GLN A 260 5.25 -16.32 31.41
C GLN A 260 4.24 -17.39 30.93
N GLY A 261 2.93 -17.08 30.96
CA GLY A 261 1.88 -17.95 30.42
C GLY A 261 2.01 -18.18 28.92
N MET A 262 2.57 -17.21 28.19
CA MET A 262 2.92 -17.34 26.77
C MET A 262 4.25 -18.10 26.54
N GLY A 263 4.92 -18.59 27.59
CA GLY A 263 6.22 -19.26 27.52
C GLY A 263 7.41 -18.31 27.35
N ILE A 264 7.24 -17.01 27.65
CA ILE A 264 8.28 -15.99 27.52
C ILE A 264 9.00 -15.82 28.84
N TYR A 265 10.29 -16.13 28.85
CA TYR A 265 11.15 -16.00 30.04
C TYR A 265 12.25 -14.96 29.87
N HIS A 266 12.48 -14.45 28.64
CA HIS A 266 13.40 -13.35 28.39
C HIS A 266 12.64 -12.03 28.32
N THR A 267 12.65 -11.27 29.41
CA THR A 267 11.87 -10.03 29.52
C THR A 267 12.75 -8.88 30.00
N LEU A 268 12.71 -7.75 29.29
CA LEU A 268 13.24 -6.47 29.76
C LEU A 268 12.07 -5.58 30.16
N MET A 269 11.95 -5.22 31.44
CA MET A 269 10.87 -4.39 31.99
C MET A 269 11.43 -3.05 32.45
N ILE A 270 10.86 -1.97 31.93
CA ILE A 270 11.40 -0.62 32.11
C ILE A 270 10.33 0.28 32.71
N GLU A 271 10.65 0.93 33.83
CA GLU A 271 9.78 1.89 34.51
C GLU A 271 10.57 3.17 34.80
N ALA A 272 9.96 4.32 34.52
CA ALA A 272 10.58 5.63 34.63
C ALA A 272 10.46 6.21 36.04
N ASN A 273 9.33 5.99 36.71
CA ASN A 273 9.06 6.50 38.04
C ASN A 273 9.79 5.65 39.10
N PRO A 274 10.79 6.19 39.83
CA PRO A 274 11.56 5.41 40.80
C PRO A 274 10.71 4.75 41.90
N ALA A 275 9.67 5.44 42.38
CA ALA A 275 8.81 4.90 43.43
C ALA A 275 7.95 3.71 42.96
N VAL A 276 7.54 3.71 41.69
CA VAL A 276 6.83 2.59 41.07
C VAL A 276 7.81 1.47 40.72
N TYR A 277 9.01 1.84 40.23
CA TYR A 277 10.08 0.90 39.92
C TYR A 277 10.47 0.03 41.11
N ASP A 278 10.52 0.57 42.33
CA ASP A 278 10.85 -0.22 43.52
C ASP A 278 9.89 -1.41 43.69
N LYS A 279 8.60 -1.21 43.40
CA LYS A 279 7.59 -2.27 43.39
C LYS A 279 7.79 -3.26 42.25
N LEU A 280 8.13 -2.77 41.05
CA LEU A 280 8.47 -3.62 39.90
C LEU A 280 9.66 -4.54 40.19
N ALA A 281 10.74 -3.96 40.71
CA ALA A 281 11.94 -4.68 41.10
C ALA A 281 11.64 -5.74 42.17
N ALA A 282 10.82 -5.40 43.17
CA ALA A 282 10.38 -6.37 44.17
C ALA A 282 9.55 -7.52 43.56
N ALA A 283 8.61 -7.20 42.66
CA ALA A 283 7.76 -8.18 41.99
C ALA A 283 8.52 -9.12 41.04
N CYS A 284 9.61 -8.61 40.44
CA CYS A 284 10.47 -9.38 39.53
C CYS A 284 11.65 -10.06 40.22
N ASN A 285 11.84 -9.82 41.52
CA ASN A 285 13.02 -10.27 42.23
C ASN A 285 13.17 -11.80 42.15
N SER A 286 14.38 -12.28 41.92
CA SER A 286 14.72 -13.72 41.80
C SER A 286 14.12 -14.48 40.60
N LEU A 287 13.50 -13.81 39.64
CA LEU A 287 13.03 -14.45 38.41
C LEU A 287 14.13 -14.51 37.34
N ALA A 288 14.60 -15.71 37.04
CA ALA A 288 15.60 -15.93 35.99
C ALA A 288 15.08 -15.46 34.63
N GLY A 289 15.92 -14.71 33.90
CA GLY A 289 15.61 -14.20 32.56
C GLY A 289 14.82 -12.88 32.53
N VAL A 290 14.41 -12.34 33.69
CA VAL A 290 13.77 -11.03 33.80
C VAL A 290 14.82 -9.98 34.21
N VAL A 291 14.93 -8.91 33.41
CA VAL A 291 15.78 -7.75 33.70
C VAL A 291 14.88 -6.53 33.89
N THR A 292 15.04 -5.83 35.00
CA THR A 292 14.34 -4.57 35.28
C THR A 292 15.29 -3.37 35.17
N LYS A 293 14.80 -2.22 34.70
CA LYS A 293 15.56 -0.96 34.63
C LYS A 293 14.72 0.23 35.06
N CYS A 294 15.29 1.06 35.94
CA CYS A 294 14.72 2.32 36.41
C CYS A 294 15.20 3.47 35.50
N CYS A 295 14.51 3.69 34.39
CA CYS A 295 14.81 4.79 33.47
C CYS A 295 13.62 5.06 32.57
N ALA A 296 13.53 6.28 32.06
CA ALA A 296 12.63 6.57 30.95
C ALA A 296 13.24 6.09 29.62
N VAL A 297 12.38 5.86 28.63
CA VAL A 297 12.80 5.48 27.28
C VAL A 297 12.54 6.63 26.32
N SER A 298 13.53 7.01 25.53
CA SER A 298 13.47 8.18 24.65
C SER A 298 14.34 8.00 23.39
N ASP A 299 14.37 9.03 22.55
CA ASP A 299 15.22 9.17 21.37
C ASP A 299 16.64 9.68 21.70
N VAL A 300 16.91 9.97 22.97
CA VAL A 300 18.19 10.51 23.48
C VAL A 300 18.60 9.85 24.78
N ASP A 301 19.91 9.87 25.06
CA ASP A 301 20.46 9.52 26.38
C ASP A 301 20.70 10.84 27.14
N ALA A 302 19.83 11.16 28.09
CA ALA A 302 19.84 12.45 28.79
C ALA A 302 19.07 12.39 30.12
N THR A 303 19.21 13.41 30.96
CA THR A 303 18.28 13.67 32.06
C THR A 303 17.11 14.49 31.52
N VAL A 304 15.88 14.08 31.81
CA VAL A 304 14.66 14.69 31.30
C VAL A 304 13.59 14.79 32.39
N PRO A 305 12.66 15.75 32.27
CA PRO A 305 11.52 15.84 33.18
C PRO A 305 10.53 14.69 32.95
N LEU A 306 10.08 14.10 34.05
CA LEU A 306 8.90 13.23 34.15
C LEU A 306 7.77 14.02 34.81
N TYR A 307 6.66 14.19 34.11
CA TYR A 307 5.45 14.80 34.62
C TYR A 307 4.61 13.72 35.31
N CYS A 308 4.62 13.71 36.64
CA CYS A 308 3.92 12.72 37.45
C CYS A 308 2.43 13.08 37.53
N ALA A 309 1.59 12.20 37.00
CA ALA A 309 0.15 12.37 37.02
C ALA A 309 -0.46 11.88 38.35
N ALA A 310 -1.73 12.24 38.60
CA ALA A 310 -2.46 11.80 39.80
C ALA A 310 -2.64 10.28 39.85
N ALA A 311 -2.93 9.66 38.71
CA ALA A 311 -2.70 8.25 38.51
C ALA A 311 -1.27 8.04 38.00
N ASP A 312 -0.43 7.32 38.75
CA ASP A 312 0.98 7.08 38.40
C ASP A 312 1.16 6.41 37.02
N GLN A 313 0.23 5.52 36.62
CA GLN A 313 0.11 4.92 35.28
C GLN A 313 -0.05 5.93 34.13
N SER A 314 -0.39 7.18 34.45
CA SER A 314 -0.60 8.26 33.49
C SER A 314 0.57 9.26 33.44
N SER A 315 1.69 8.96 34.08
CA SER A 315 2.89 9.81 34.03
C SER A 315 3.53 9.83 32.64
N SER A 316 4.11 10.96 32.23
CA SER A 316 4.59 11.18 30.86
C SER A 316 5.90 11.97 30.83
N LEU A 317 6.72 11.74 29.80
CA LEU A 317 7.86 12.61 29.48
C LEU A 317 7.47 13.91 28.78
N LEU A 318 6.20 14.02 28.38
CA LEU A 318 5.67 15.16 27.65
C LEU A 318 4.58 15.84 28.48
N PRO A 319 4.53 17.17 28.51
CA PRO A 319 3.49 17.88 29.23
C PRO A 319 2.13 17.66 28.57
N LEU A 320 1.07 17.59 29.38
CA LEU A 320 -0.30 17.41 28.91
C LEU A 320 -0.74 18.64 28.08
N LYS A 321 -1.43 18.40 26.96
CA LYS A 321 -1.92 19.44 26.04
C LYS A 321 -3.38 19.16 25.67
N HIS A 322 -4.16 20.22 25.45
CA HIS A 322 -5.57 20.17 25.02
C HIS A 322 -6.55 19.34 25.90
N TYR A 323 -6.11 18.78 27.02
CA TYR A 323 -6.90 17.92 27.88
C TYR A 323 -8.17 18.60 28.44
N LYS A 324 -8.07 19.87 28.87
CA LYS A 324 -9.22 20.66 29.37
C LYS A 324 -10.32 20.88 28.33
N GLU A 325 -9.98 20.77 27.04
CA GLU A 325 -10.92 20.95 25.91
C GLU A 325 -11.56 19.61 25.48
N ILE A 326 -10.95 18.48 25.85
CA ILE A 326 -11.35 17.12 25.43
C ILE A 326 -12.29 16.48 26.46
N ASN A 327 -11.99 16.61 27.76
CA ASN A 327 -12.89 16.21 28.85
C ASN A 327 -12.42 16.81 30.18
N SER A 328 -13.27 17.61 30.86
CA SER A 328 -12.90 18.26 32.13
C SER A 328 -12.81 17.31 33.33
N ASP A 329 -13.33 16.09 33.20
CA ASP A 329 -13.73 15.28 34.37
C ASP A 329 -12.73 14.15 34.74
N ILE A 330 -11.71 13.88 33.92
CA ILE A 330 -10.66 12.85 34.19
C ILE A 330 -9.53 13.42 35.06
N GLN A 331 -9.81 13.68 36.35
CA GLN A 331 -8.82 14.21 37.29
C GLN A 331 -7.52 13.40 37.39
N GLU A 332 -7.55 12.11 37.00
CA GLU A 332 -6.42 11.19 36.99
C GLU A 332 -5.24 11.64 36.11
N LEU A 333 -5.49 12.46 35.07
CA LEU A 333 -4.45 12.97 34.16
C LEU A 333 -3.78 14.25 34.65
N ALA A 334 -4.26 14.86 35.75
CA ALA A 334 -3.67 16.08 36.28
C ALA A 334 -2.22 15.85 36.72
N THR A 335 -1.29 16.68 36.24
CA THR A 335 0.10 16.67 36.70
C THR A 335 0.18 17.19 38.14
N LEU A 336 0.59 16.33 39.07
CA LEU A 336 0.76 16.68 40.47
C LEU A 336 2.17 17.19 40.78
N ALA A 337 3.17 16.66 40.08
CA ALA A 337 4.56 16.99 40.31
C ALA A 337 5.38 16.83 39.02
N THR A 338 6.60 17.36 39.03
CA THR A 338 7.61 17.08 38.00
C THR A 338 8.89 16.66 38.69
N MET A 339 9.55 15.62 38.19
CA MET A 339 10.83 15.15 38.70
C MET A 339 11.79 14.84 37.54
N GLU A 340 13.09 14.95 37.79
CA GLU A 340 14.10 14.59 36.80
C GLU A 340 14.40 13.09 36.84
N VAL A 341 14.42 12.45 35.66
CA VAL A 341 14.75 11.03 35.50
C VAL A 341 15.78 10.84 34.39
N VAL A 342 16.53 9.75 34.45
CA VAL A 342 17.44 9.36 33.37
C VAL A 342 16.62 8.74 32.24
N ALA A 343 16.71 9.32 31.05
CA ALA A 343 16.21 8.74 29.80
C ALA A 343 17.34 8.06 29.03
N LYS A 344 16.99 6.93 28.40
CA LYS A 344 17.88 6.15 27.54
C LYS A 344 17.21 5.79 26.23
N LYS A 345 18.00 5.70 25.17
CA LYS A 345 17.63 4.96 23.96
C LYS A 345 17.55 3.47 24.28
N LEU A 346 16.59 2.76 23.69
CA LEU A 346 16.47 1.31 23.88
C LEU A 346 17.75 0.58 23.46
N ASP A 347 18.33 0.94 22.33
CA ASP A 347 19.57 0.31 21.86
C ASP A 347 20.73 0.53 22.85
N THR A 348 20.86 1.73 23.44
CA THR A 348 21.84 2.02 24.50
C THR A 348 21.58 1.15 25.73
N LEU A 349 20.31 1.06 26.17
CA LEU A 349 19.92 0.30 27.35
C LEU A 349 20.19 -1.20 27.21
N LEU A 350 19.89 -1.77 26.03
CA LEU A 350 20.19 -3.18 25.74
C LEU A 350 21.71 -3.43 25.80
N ALA A 351 22.51 -2.55 25.20
CA ALA A 351 23.97 -2.66 25.21
C ALA A 351 24.54 -2.60 26.65
N GLU A 352 24.12 -1.60 27.45
CA GLU A 352 24.57 -1.46 28.85
C GLU A 352 24.16 -2.65 29.73
N ALA A 353 23.03 -3.27 29.43
CA ALA A 353 22.56 -4.46 30.14
C ALA A 353 23.15 -5.78 29.60
N ASN A 354 24.03 -5.73 28.59
CA ASN A 354 24.54 -6.90 27.85
C ASN A 354 23.42 -7.80 27.28
N LEU A 355 22.30 -7.19 26.91
CA LEU A 355 21.14 -7.86 26.34
C LEU A 355 21.24 -7.90 24.83
N GLN A 356 21.03 -9.09 24.27
CA GLN A 356 21.13 -9.33 22.84
C GLN A 356 19.78 -9.04 22.15
N PRO A 357 19.70 -8.08 21.20
CA PRO A 357 18.44 -7.71 20.54
C PRO A 357 17.70 -8.88 19.89
N GLN A 358 18.43 -9.87 19.33
CA GLN A 358 17.86 -11.05 18.68
C GLN A 358 17.01 -11.94 19.60
N ASN A 359 17.19 -11.83 20.92
CA ASN A 359 16.42 -12.58 21.91
C ASN A 359 14.99 -12.04 22.06
N TYR A 360 14.71 -10.84 21.54
CA TYR A 360 13.42 -10.17 21.64
C TYR A 360 12.74 -10.12 20.27
N ASN A 361 11.44 -10.41 20.23
CA ASN A 361 10.60 -10.20 19.05
C ASN A 361 9.28 -9.48 19.32
N ILE A 362 9.01 -9.16 20.58
CA ILE A 362 7.84 -8.37 20.98
C ILE A 362 8.32 -7.10 21.67
N LEU A 363 7.79 -5.96 21.25
CA LEU A 363 8.00 -4.67 21.89
C LEU A 363 6.64 -4.14 22.36
N ASN A 364 6.45 -4.07 23.67
CA ASN A 364 5.25 -3.49 24.28
C ASN A 364 5.59 -2.11 24.84
N ILE A 365 4.97 -1.06 24.30
CA ILE A 365 5.20 0.32 24.69
C ILE A 365 3.92 0.89 25.28
N ASP A 366 3.84 0.86 26.61
CA ASP A 366 2.75 1.46 27.38
C ASP A 366 3.22 2.72 28.11
N SER A 367 3.84 3.61 27.34
CA SER A 367 4.27 4.93 27.81
C SER A 367 3.28 6.01 27.36
N GLN A 368 2.94 6.94 28.23
CA GLN A 368 2.11 8.08 27.85
C GLN A 368 2.87 9.05 26.94
N GLY A 369 2.30 9.36 25.77
CA GLY A 369 2.75 10.38 24.81
C GLY A 369 4.11 10.15 24.12
N SER A 370 5.00 9.37 24.72
CA SER A 370 6.41 9.24 24.35
C SER A 370 6.72 8.01 23.49
N GLY A 371 5.69 7.25 23.08
CA GLY A 371 5.89 6.01 22.33
C GLY A 371 6.70 6.19 21.03
N LEU A 372 6.48 7.27 20.28
CA LEU A 372 7.27 7.56 19.07
C LEU A 372 8.74 7.88 19.39
N LYS A 373 9.03 8.51 20.53
CA LYS A 373 10.41 8.73 20.99
C LYS A 373 11.09 7.41 21.34
N ALA A 374 10.38 6.53 22.03
CA ALA A 374 10.89 5.19 22.34
C ALA A 374 11.24 4.39 21.08
N LEU A 375 10.37 4.43 20.06
CA LEU A 375 10.64 3.80 18.76
C LEU A 375 11.86 4.38 18.05
N ARG A 376 12.04 5.71 18.07
CA ARG A 376 13.23 6.38 17.49
C ARG A 376 14.53 6.02 18.19
N GLY A 377 14.48 5.64 19.46
CA GLY A 377 15.63 5.13 20.23
C GLY A 377 15.95 3.64 20.02
N ALA A 378 15.29 2.96 19.08
CA ALA A 378 15.38 1.50 18.92
C ALA A 378 15.69 0.98 17.48
N PRO A 379 16.42 1.70 16.60
CA PRO A 379 16.63 1.26 15.22
C PRO A 379 17.28 -0.14 15.09
N GLU A 380 18.20 -0.51 15.98
CA GLU A 380 18.81 -1.85 15.96
C GLU A 380 17.85 -2.90 16.50
N LEU A 381 17.18 -2.64 17.62
CA LEU A 381 16.17 -3.56 18.17
C LEU A 381 15.04 -3.87 17.17
N LEU A 382 14.52 -2.85 16.45
CA LEU A 382 13.43 -3.00 15.49
C LEU A 382 13.74 -3.96 14.32
N LYS A 383 15.02 -4.27 14.06
CA LYS A 383 15.40 -5.30 13.08
C LYS A 383 14.94 -6.70 13.52
N HIS A 384 14.89 -6.95 14.82
CA HIS A 384 14.58 -8.24 15.44
C HIS A 384 13.13 -8.38 15.91
N ILE A 385 12.41 -7.26 16.06
CA ILE A 385 11.00 -7.24 16.46
C ILE A 385 10.09 -7.74 15.32
N GLU A 386 9.05 -8.49 15.71
CA GLU A 386 8.00 -9.02 14.85
C GLU A 386 6.62 -8.44 15.21
N ALA A 387 6.40 -8.10 16.48
CA ALA A 387 5.17 -7.47 16.96
C ALA A 387 5.47 -6.26 17.86
N ILE A 388 4.77 -5.16 17.62
CA ILE A 388 4.81 -3.96 18.45
C ILE A 388 3.39 -3.66 18.91
N LYS A 389 3.17 -3.66 20.22
CA LYS A 389 1.97 -3.09 20.82
C LYS A 389 2.35 -1.73 21.39
N ILE A 390 1.61 -0.69 21.03
CA ILE A 390 1.94 0.69 21.41
C ILE A 390 0.67 1.50 21.68
N ARG A 391 0.73 2.36 22.69
CA ARG A 391 -0.30 3.38 22.94
C ARG A 391 -0.25 4.47 21.87
N VAL A 392 -1.39 4.81 21.28
CA VAL A 392 -1.50 5.72 20.14
C VAL A 392 -2.54 6.81 20.37
N TYR A 393 -2.39 7.92 19.64
CA TYR A 393 -3.23 9.11 19.74
C TYR A 393 -3.66 9.59 18.35
N TYR A 394 -4.89 10.10 18.22
CA TYR A 394 -5.41 10.71 16.99
C TYR A 394 -5.32 12.25 17.01
N ASP A 395 -5.06 12.84 18.18
CA ASP A 395 -4.75 14.26 18.35
C ASP A 395 -3.64 14.44 19.41
N GLU A 396 -3.08 15.64 19.50
CA GLU A 396 -1.95 15.98 20.36
C GLU A 396 -2.36 16.12 21.84
N LEU A 397 -2.67 15.00 22.50
CA LEU A 397 -3.01 14.97 23.94
C LEU A 397 -1.81 15.33 24.84
N TYR A 398 -0.60 15.06 24.38
CA TYR A 398 0.63 15.49 25.03
C TYR A 398 1.43 16.32 24.05
N ALA A 399 2.03 17.42 24.50
CA ALA A 399 2.71 18.34 23.61
C ALA A 399 3.87 17.66 22.88
N GLY A 400 3.82 17.69 21.54
CA GLY A 400 4.80 17.04 20.67
C GLY A 400 4.71 15.52 20.64
N CYS A 401 3.64 14.89 21.13
CA CYS A 401 3.45 13.46 20.93
C CYS A 401 3.24 13.15 19.44
N GLY A 402 3.76 12.00 19.00
CA GLY A 402 3.46 11.49 17.68
C GLY A 402 2.02 10.98 17.64
N ILE A 403 1.22 11.48 16.70
CA ILE A 403 -0.09 10.87 16.43
C ILE A 403 0.10 9.55 15.69
N ILE A 404 -0.95 8.74 15.63
CA ILE A 404 -0.91 7.38 15.09
C ILE A 404 -0.32 7.35 13.67
N TYR A 405 -0.56 8.38 12.87
CA TYR A 405 -0.03 8.47 11.50
C TYR A 405 1.48 8.76 11.43
N ASP A 406 2.06 9.37 12.45
CA ASP A 406 3.51 9.53 12.56
C ASP A 406 4.16 8.22 12.97
N VAL A 407 3.46 7.42 13.80
CA VAL A 407 3.86 6.06 14.17
C VAL A 407 3.80 5.14 12.95
N ASP A 408 2.70 5.20 12.18
CA ASP A 408 2.56 4.46 10.91
C ASP A 408 3.73 4.75 9.96
N ASP A 409 4.01 6.04 9.70
CA ASP A 409 5.07 6.43 8.77
C ASP A 409 6.45 5.96 9.24
N PHE A 410 6.73 6.09 10.54
CA PHE A 410 7.99 5.64 11.11
C PHE A 410 8.14 4.13 11.01
N LEU A 411 7.12 3.37 11.42
CA LEU A 411 7.15 1.91 11.46
C LEU A 411 7.11 1.27 10.06
N ALA A 412 6.48 1.93 9.08
CA ALA A 412 6.48 1.49 7.69
C ALA A 412 7.92 1.41 7.12
N ALA A 413 8.81 2.33 7.52
CA ALA A 413 10.22 2.29 7.12
C ALA A 413 10.96 1.04 7.63
N TYR A 414 10.46 0.41 8.70
CA TYR A 414 11.00 -0.84 9.27
C TYR A 414 10.20 -2.09 8.82
N GLY A 415 9.28 -1.94 7.86
CA GLY A 415 8.48 -3.03 7.31
C GLY A 415 7.29 -3.44 8.20
N PHE A 416 6.90 -2.62 9.17
CA PHE A 416 5.71 -2.89 9.99
C PHE A 416 4.45 -2.31 9.34
N ILE A 417 3.34 -3.01 9.54
CA ILE A 417 1.99 -2.56 9.19
C ILE A 417 1.12 -2.60 10.43
N ARG A 418 0.21 -1.63 10.56
CA ARG A 418 -0.81 -1.68 11.61
C ARG A 418 -1.85 -2.72 11.21
N VAL A 419 -2.07 -3.71 12.07
CA VAL A 419 -3.05 -4.79 11.82
C VAL A 419 -4.28 -4.67 12.69
N ASP A 420 -4.17 -3.97 13.83
CA ASP A 420 -5.28 -3.77 14.75
C ASP A 420 -5.13 -2.44 15.50
N VAL A 421 -6.27 -1.86 15.88
CA VAL A 421 -6.36 -0.66 16.71
C VAL A 421 -7.63 -0.71 17.55
N SER A 422 -7.49 -0.50 18.86
CA SER A 422 -8.61 -0.46 19.79
C SER A 422 -8.62 0.88 20.53
N THR A 423 -9.76 1.59 20.46
CA THR A 423 -9.99 2.86 21.16
C THR A 423 -11.23 2.76 22.06
N PRO A 424 -11.26 1.86 23.07
CA PRO A 424 -12.51 1.45 23.70
C PRO A 424 -13.02 2.47 24.73
N TYR A 425 -12.12 3.30 25.27
CA TYR A 425 -12.44 4.30 26.29
C TYR A 425 -12.66 5.71 25.74
N HIS A 426 -12.05 6.04 24.59
CA HIS A 426 -12.13 7.37 24.00
C HIS A 426 -11.74 7.37 22.52
N PRO A 427 -12.39 8.16 21.65
CA PRO A 427 -12.08 8.18 20.21
C PRO A 427 -10.68 8.71 19.85
N LEU A 428 -10.06 9.50 20.73
CA LEU A 428 -8.77 10.15 20.45
C LEU A 428 -7.53 9.36 20.89
N TRP A 429 -7.66 8.26 21.64
CA TRP A 429 -6.51 7.46 22.06
C TRP A 429 -6.86 6.00 22.30
N GLY A 430 -5.84 5.16 22.26
CA GLY A 430 -6.00 3.74 22.52
C GLY A 430 -4.70 2.97 22.30
N GLU A 431 -4.82 1.73 21.86
CA GLU A 431 -3.69 0.86 21.57
C GLU A 431 -3.72 0.44 20.10
N ALA A 432 -2.55 0.26 19.51
CA ALA A 432 -2.40 -0.30 18.18
C ALA A 432 -1.41 -1.48 18.20
N LEU A 433 -1.70 -2.48 17.38
CA LEU A 433 -0.82 -3.61 17.10
C LEU A 433 -0.22 -3.43 15.71
N TYR A 434 1.11 -3.42 15.66
CA TYR A 434 1.87 -3.43 14.43
C TYR A 434 2.62 -4.74 14.30
N LEU A 435 2.50 -5.37 13.15
CA LEU A 435 3.23 -6.59 12.83
C LEU A 435 4.21 -6.33 11.72
N LYS A 436 5.39 -6.95 11.82
CA LYS A 436 6.36 -6.93 10.74
C LYS A 436 5.78 -7.73 9.59
N LYS A 437 5.60 -7.07 8.44
CA LYS A 437 5.03 -7.69 7.25
C LYS A 437 5.85 -8.94 6.91
N PRO A 438 5.24 -10.13 6.78
CA PRO A 438 5.98 -11.32 6.41
C PRO A 438 6.69 -11.09 5.07
N GLY A 439 7.97 -11.45 5.03
CA GLY A 439 8.81 -11.25 3.85
C GLY A 439 8.85 -12.48 2.95
N ILE A 440 9.20 -12.29 1.69
CA ILE A 440 9.70 -13.35 0.81
C ILE A 440 10.92 -12.79 0.08
N SER A 441 12.03 -13.52 0.12
CA SER A 441 13.27 -13.08 -0.50
C SER A 441 13.69 -13.98 -1.64
N MET A 442 14.56 -13.48 -2.53
CA MET A 442 15.30 -14.29 -3.49
C MET A 442 16.75 -13.83 -3.51
N THR A 443 17.54 -14.32 -2.55
CA THR A 443 18.97 -13.97 -2.43
C THR A 443 19.79 -14.37 -3.65
N THR A 444 19.29 -15.33 -4.46
CA THR A 444 19.96 -15.79 -5.68
C THR A 444 19.67 -14.93 -6.92
N LEU A 445 18.76 -13.96 -6.85
CA LEU A 445 18.44 -13.07 -7.97
C LEU A 445 19.71 -12.32 -8.43
N GLY A 446 19.99 -12.34 -9.73
CA GLY A 446 21.21 -11.75 -10.30
C GLY A 446 22.42 -12.70 -10.34
N SER A 447 22.41 -13.80 -9.58
CA SER A 447 23.49 -14.80 -9.54
C SER A 447 23.14 -16.12 -10.24
N GLN A 448 21.84 -16.40 -10.45
CA GLN A 448 21.36 -17.64 -11.04
C GLN A 448 20.80 -17.42 -12.45
N GLY A 449 21.70 -17.53 -13.44
CA GLY A 449 21.37 -17.35 -14.86
C GLY A 449 21.48 -15.91 -15.34
N ARG A 450 21.24 -15.70 -16.64
CA ARG A 450 21.38 -14.41 -17.32
C ARG A 450 20.08 -13.60 -17.32
N PHE A 451 20.11 -12.43 -17.95
CA PHE A 451 19.05 -11.41 -17.93
C PHE A 451 17.62 -11.94 -18.11
N GLY A 452 17.34 -12.74 -19.14
CA GLY A 452 16.01 -13.32 -19.36
C GLY A 452 15.50 -14.16 -18.18
N ASN A 453 16.38 -14.89 -17.50
CA ASN A 453 16.01 -15.67 -16.31
C ASN A 453 15.68 -14.75 -15.12
N GLN A 454 16.42 -13.64 -14.99
CA GLN A 454 16.23 -12.66 -13.92
C GLN A 454 14.88 -11.93 -14.05
N ILE A 455 14.39 -11.71 -15.29
CA ILE A 455 13.04 -11.19 -15.53
C ILE A 455 11.96 -12.12 -14.94
N PHE A 456 12.02 -13.43 -15.20
CA PHE A 456 11.07 -14.39 -14.64
C PHE A 456 11.18 -14.52 -13.12
N GLN A 457 12.41 -14.59 -12.60
CA GLN A 457 12.69 -14.64 -11.17
C GLN A 457 12.09 -13.44 -10.43
N TYR A 458 12.36 -12.23 -10.94
CA TYR A 458 11.83 -11.00 -10.36
C TYR A 458 10.30 -10.93 -10.48
N ALA A 459 9.76 -11.20 -11.66
CA ALA A 459 8.31 -11.17 -11.87
C ALA A 459 7.57 -12.16 -10.96
N PHE A 460 8.07 -13.39 -10.84
CA PHE A 460 7.52 -14.39 -9.93
C PHE A 460 7.48 -13.86 -8.50
N LEU A 461 8.62 -13.38 -7.98
CA LEU A 461 8.72 -12.89 -6.61
C LEU A 461 7.74 -11.76 -6.34
N LYS A 462 7.64 -10.78 -7.26
CA LYS A 462 6.75 -9.63 -7.11
C LYS A 462 5.28 -10.02 -7.20
N ILE A 463 4.89 -10.86 -8.16
CA ILE A 463 3.51 -11.36 -8.29
C ILE A 463 3.12 -12.15 -7.05
N TYR A 464 3.97 -13.08 -6.61
CA TYR A 464 3.73 -13.90 -5.43
C TYR A 464 3.59 -13.05 -4.18
N ALA A 465 4.48 -12.06 -3.99
CA ALA A 465 4.41 -11.14 -2.86
C ALA A 465 3.15 -10.28 -2.88
N GLN A 466 2.76 -9.72 -4.03
CA GLN A 466 1.50 -8.96 -4.14
C GLN A 466 0.30 -9.84 -3.82
N LYS A 467 0.25 -11.04 -4.37
CA LYS A 467 -0.88 -11.96 -4.23
C LYS A 467 -1.11 -12.41 -2.79
N HIS A 468 -0.04 -12.58 -2.03
CA HIS A 468 -0.11 -13.06 -0.64
C HIS A 468 0.14 -11.96 0.40
N GLY A 469 0.16 -10.68 0.00
CA GLY A 469 0.38 -9.57 0.91
C GLY A 469 1.74 -9.61 1.62
N LEU A 470 2.78 -10.11 0.95
CA LEU A 470 4.14 -10.23 1.49
C LEU A 470 5.01 -9.02 1.09
N GLN A 471 6.12 -8.83 1.78
CA GLN A 471 7.18 -7.91 1.37
C GLN A 471 8.21 -8.66 0.53
N ALA A 472 8.33 -8.31 -0.75
CA ALA A 472 9.40 -8.84 -1.60
C ALA A 472 10.73 -8.15 -1.27
N GLU A 473 11.76 -8.93 -0.96
CA GLU A 473 13.12 -8.44 -0.71
C GLU A 473 14.10 -9.03 -1.73
N VAL A 474 14.94 -8.19 -2.33
CA VAL A 474 15.90 -8.59 -3.38
C VAL A 474 17.31 -8.04 -3.12
N PRO A 475 18.36 -8.77 -3.53
CA PRO A 475 19.72 -8.23 -3.58
C PRO A 475 19.83 -7.12 -4.63
N GLN A 476 21.00 -6.48 -4.71
CA GLN A 476 21.33 -5.67 -5.88
C GLN A 476 21.46 -6.59 -7.10
N TRP A 477 20.76 -6.25 -8.18
CA TRP A 477 20.80 -6.96 -9.45
C TRP A 477 20.72 -5.94 -10.59
N ILE A 478 20.97 -6.37 -11.83
CA ILE A 478 21.01 -5.46 -12.98
C ILE A 478 19.71 -4.64 -13.14
N GLY A 479 18.56 -5.27 -12.87
CA GLY A 479 17.25 -4.62 -12.88
C GLY A 479 17.15 -3.42 -11.94
N SER A 480 17.84 -3.43 -10.80
CA SER A 480 17.88 -2.30 -9.85
C SER A 480 18.51 -1.03 -10.44
N THR A 481 19.27 -1.15 -11.54
CA THR A 481 19.92 -0.02 -12.20
C THR A 481 19.11 0.47 -13.40
N ILE A 482 18.55 -0.48 -14.18
CA ILE A 482 17.93 -0.18 -15.47
C ILE A 482 16.43 0.10 -15.39
N PHE A 483 15.75 -0.41 -14.38
CA PHE A 483 14.31 -0.24 -14.18
C PHE A 483 14.04 0.69 -12.99
N ASP A 484 12.91 1.41 -13.03
CA ASP A 484 12.43 2.26 -11.92
C ASP A 484 11.84 1.41 -10.79
N LEU A 485 12.72 0.70 -10.07
CA LEU A 485 12.36 -0.23 -8.99
C LEU A 485 12.56 0.42 -7.61
N LYS A 486 11.57 0.26 -6.73
CA LYS A 486 11.59 0.70 -5.33
C LYS A 486 11.51 -0.49 -4.38
N ASP A 487 12.48 -1.40 -4.50
CA ASP A 487 12.48 -2.66 -3.77
C ASP A 487 13.15 -2.55 -2.40
N ALA A 488 12.61 -3.31 -1.43
CA ALA A 488 13.27 -3.53 -0.15
C ALA A 488 14.52 -4.41 -0.34
N ARG A 489 15.59 -4.08 0.39
CA ARG A 489 16.79 -4.92 0.46
C ARG A 489 16.59 -6.06 1.43
N ILE A 490 17.37 -7.12 1.24
CA ILE A 490 17.40 -8.30 2.14
C ILE A 490 17.66 -7.83 3.57
N SER A 491 16.65 -7.94 4.43
CA SER A 491 16.70 -7.45 5.80
C SER A 491 17.27 -8.48 6.78
N ARG A 492 17.09 -9.78 6.45
CA ARG A 492 17.57 -10.92 7.23
C ARG A 492 17.66 -12.19 6.36
N ARG A 493 18.31 -13.23 6.87
CA ARG A 493 18.35 -14.54 6.21
C ARG A 493 17.10 -15.34 6.53
N TYR A 494 16.34 -15.68 5.49
CA TYR A 494 15.24 -16.64 5.59
C TYR A 494 15.69 -18.06 5.25
N PRO A 495 15.02 -19.10 5.79
CA PRO A 495 15.23 -20.47 5.34
C PRO A 495 14.95 -20.59 3.83
N GLN A 496 15.91 -21.17 3.10
CA GLN A 496 15.80 -21.32 1.65
C GLN A 496 14.82 -22.44 1.26
N VAL A 497 13.97 -22.16 0.27
CA VAL A 497 13.05 -23.13 -0.35
C VAL A 497 13.32 -23.14 -1.86
N ARG A 498 13.65 -24.30 -2.40
CA ARG A 498 14.10 -24.43 -3.78
C ARG A 498 13.00 -25.00 -4.69
N ASP A 499 12.77 -24.32 -5.80
CA ASP A 499 12.06 -24.89 -6.94
C ASP A 499 13.03 -25.59 -7.88
N ASN A 500 13.07 -26.92 -7.80
CA ASN A 500 13.94 -27.75 -8.63
C ASN A 500 13.43 -27.82 -10.08
N TYR A 501 13.94 -26.93 -10.92
CA TYR A 501 13.65 -26.89 -12.36
C TYR A 501 14.10 -28.16 -13.13
N LYS A 502 15.06 -28.93 -12.59
CA LYS A 502 15.59 -30.15 -13.22
C LYS A 502 14.54 -31.27 -13.40
N ASP A 503 13.46 -31.22 -12.62
CA ASP A 503 12.38 -32.22 -12.64
C ASP A 503 11.33 -31.93 -13.73
N ARG A 504 11.53 -30.88 -14.53
CA ARG A 504 10.66 -30.49 -15.66
C ARG A 504 9.21 -30.10 -15.32
N PRO A 505 8.89 -29.42 -14.20
CA PRO A 505 7.52 -29.01 -13.94
C PRO A 505 7.19 -27.72 -14.73
N SER A 506 6.38 -27.84 -15.79
CA SER A 506 5.71 -26.68 -16.42
C SER A 506 4.59 -26.09 -15.56
N VAL A 507 4.21 -26.83 -14.52
CA VAL A 507 3.16 -26.50 -13.55
C VAL A 507 3.85 -26.09 -12.25
N PRO A 508 3.50 -24.94 -11.64
CA PRO A 508 4.02 -24.58 -10.33
C PRO A 508 3.62 -25.63 -9.29
N LYS A 509 4.56 -26.02 -8.43
CA LYS A 509 4.24 -26.87 -7.27
C LYS A 509 3.30 -26.11 -6.33
N GLU A 510 2.53 -26.84 -5.52
CA GLU A 510 1.47 -26.28 -4.67
C GLU A 510 1.91 -25.06 -3.85
N ASN A 511 3.11 -25.08 -3.28
CA ASN A 511 3.66 -23.99 -2.47
C ASN A 511 4.16 -22.79 -3.30
N PHE A 512 4.47 -22.97 -4.59
CA PHE A 512 4.87 -21.92 -5.53
C PHE A 512 3.71 -21.43 -6.41
N ALA A 513 2.54 -22.05 -6.33
CA ALA A 513 1.35 -21.61 -7.04
C ALA A 513 0.87 -20.24 -6.50
N PHE A 514 0.49 -19.33 -7.39
CA PHE A 514 -0.03 -18.02 -7.00
C PHE A 514 -1.36 -18.10 -6.21
N GLU A 515 -2.14 -19.16 -6.44
CA GLU A 515 -3.43 -19.38 -5.76
C GLU A 515 -3.30 -20.38 -4.60
N THR A 516 -2.14 -20.43 -3.93
CA THR A 516 -1.92 -21.36 -2.81
C THR A 516 -2.58 -20.92 -1.51
N ASN A 517 -3.08 -21.89 -0.74
CA ASN A 517 -3.61 -21.66 0.62
C ASN A 517 -2.50 -21.54 1.67
N ASN A 518 -1.28 -22.01 1.37
CA ASN A 518 -0.14 -22.05 2.29
C ASN A 518 1.04 -21.26 1.71
N PRO A 519 0.98 -19.91 1.72
CA PRO A 519 2.03 -19.11 1.12
C PRO A 519 3.36 -19.19 1.88
N LEU A 520 4.46 -19.08 1.13
CA LEU A 520 5.84 -19.10 1.60
C LEU A 520 6.20 -17.80 2.35
N LYS A 521 5.68 -17.66 3.59
CA LYS A 521 5.99 -16.55 4.50
C LYS A 521 7.38 -16.72 5.13
N ASN A 522 8.17 -15.65 5.13
CA ASN A 522 9.53 -15.60 5.68
C ASN A 522 10.44 -16.70 5.12
N LYS A 523 10.39 -16.90 3.80
CA LYS A 523 11.21 -17.86 3.05
C LYS A 523 12.08 -17.16 2.02
N ASP A 524 13.26 -17.72 1.79
CA ASP A 524 14.12 -17.34 0.67
C ASP A 524 13.87 -18.31 -0.48
N VAL A 525 13.19 -17.88 -1.54
CA VAL A 525 12.91 -18.75 -2.68
C VAL A 525 14.09 -18.79 -3.64
N CYS A 526 14.34 -19.95 -4.24
CA CYS A 526 15.44 -20.14 -5.19
C CYS A 526 14.95 -20.99 -6.37
N GLY A 527 15.13 -20.52 -7.60
CA GLY A 527 14.59 -21.19 -8.78
C GLY A 527 14.63 -20.28 -10.03
N TYR A 528 14.15 -20.82 -11.15
CA TYR A 528 13.99 -20.04 -12.39
C TYR A 528 12.57 -19.51 -12.59
N PHE A 529 11.56 -20.20 -12.03
CA PHE A 529 10.14 -19.84 -12.10
C PHE A 529 9.63 -19.67 -13.54
N GLN A 530 10.20 -20.40 -14.48
CA GLN A 530 9.83 -20.40 -15.89
C GLN A 530 8.69 -21.39 -16.18
N TYR A 531 7.58 -21.23 -15.46
CA TYR A 531 6.38 -22.04 -15.66
C TYR A 531 5.68 -21.70 -16.97
N HIS A 532 4.75 -22.56 -17.40
CA HIS A 532 3.89 -22.27 -18.54
C HIS A 532 3.19 -20.91 -18.35
N THR A 533 3.28 -20.01 -19.33
CA THR A 533 2.95 -18.59 -19.10
C THR A 533 1.47 -18.28 -18.89
N LYS A 534 0.59 -19.26 -19.11
CA LYS A 534 -0.81 -19.22 -18.66
C LYS A 534 -0.96 -18.85 -17.18
N TYR A 535 -0.02 -19.23 -16.32
CA TYR A 535 -0.04 -18.89 -14.89
C TYR A 535 0.30 -17.41 -14.62
N TYR A 536 1.05 -16.77 -15.54
CA TYR A 536 1.37 -15.35 -15.48
C TYR A 536 0.31 -14.47 -16.17
N ARG A 537 -0.50 -15.04 -17.07
CA ARG A 537 -1.53 -14.32 -17.86
C ARG A 537 -2.49 -13.48 -17.03
N PRO A 538 -3.04 -13.94 -15.88
CA PRO A 538 -3.90 -13.11 -15.04
C PRO A 538 -3.21 -11.83 -14.53
N TYR A 539 -1.87 -11.84 -14.48
CA TYR A 539 -1.05 -10.74 -13.97
C TYR A 539 -0.32 -9.97 -15.07
N GLN A 540 -0.72 -10.13 -16.34
CA GLN A 540 -0.03 -9.54 -17.50
C GLN A 540 0.24 -8.03 -17.36
N ASN A 541 -0.76 -7.26 -16.92
CA ASN A 541 -0.62 -5.82 -16.72
C ASN A 541 0.38 -5.49 -15.62
N TYR A 542 0.36 -6.24 -14.52
CA TYR A 542 1.31 -6.06 -13.43
C TYR A 542 2.72 -6.50 -13.84
N PHE A 543 2.86 -7.66 -14.49
CA PHE A 543 4.14 -8.14 -15.02
C PHE A 543 4.80 -7.07 -15.90
N ARG A 544 4.08 -6.48 -16.85
CA ARG A 544 4.62 -5.41 -17.71
C ARG A 544 4.96 -4.14 -16.94
N SER A 545 4.20 -3.79 -15.92
CA SER A 545 4.46 -2.58 -15.13
C SER A 545 5.73 -2.67 -14.27
N LEU A 546 6.22 -3.89 -13.99
CA LEU A 546 7.46 -4.13 -13.25
C LEU A 546 8.72 -3.72 -14.00
N PHE A 547 8.70 -3.66 -15.34
CA PHE A 547 9.90 -3.49 -16.17
C PHE A 547 9.90 -2.16 -16.92
N LYS A 548 9.61 -1.08 -16.21
CA LYS A 548 9.69 0.29 -16.73
C LYS A 548 11.13 0.79 -16.66
N PHE A 549 11.74 1.08 -17.80
CA PHE A 549 13.08 1.64 -17.86
C PHE A 549 13.16 3.01 -17.19
N THR A 550 14.28 3.32 -16.52
CA THR A 550 14.54 4.67 -16.03
C THR A 550 14.65 5.65 -17.20
N PRO A 551 14.43 6.97 -16.98
CA PRO A 551 14.52 7.96 -18.06
C PRO A 551 15.84 7.94 -18.82
N GLU A 552 16.95 7.69 -18.13
CA GLU A 552 18.30 7.59 -18.70
C GLU A 552 18.38 6.49 -19.78
N PHE A 553 18.07 5.25 -19.42
CA PHE A 553 18.09 4.13 -20.36
C PHE A 553 17.00 4.26 -21.43
N LYS A 554 15.79 4.71 -21.03
CA LYS A 554 14.67 4.87 -21.96
C LYS A 554 15.02 5.83 -23.10
N ASN A 555 15.73 6.93 -22.83
CA ASN A 555 16.09 7.90 -23.86
C ASN A 555 17.03 7.30 -24.91
N VAL A 556 18.08 6.60 -24.46
CA VAL A 556 19.04 5.92 -25.34
C VAL A 556 18.34 4.87 -26.20
N PHE A 557 17.53 4.01 -25.57
CA PHE A 557 16.89 2.91 -26.30
C PHE A 557 15.77 3.39 -27.22
N SER A 558 15.04 4.44 -26.84
CA SER A 558 14.04 5.07 -27.70
C SER A 558 14.69 5.75 -28.91
N GLN A 559 15.92 6.24 -28.78
CA GLN A 559 16.65 6.76 -29.93
C GLN A 559 17.00 5.65 -30.93
N ALA A 560 17.60 4.55 -30.46
CA ALA A 560 17.89 3.39 -31.31
C ALA A 560 16.63 2.87 -32.01
N LEU A 561 15.51 2.78 -31.28
CA LEU A 561 14.23 2.36 -31.86
C LEU A 561 13.73 3.35 -32.93
N ARG A 562 13.86 4.66 -32.74
CA ARG A 562 13.51 5.65 -33.76
C ARG A 562 14.38 5.51 -35.01
N GLU A 563 15.67 5.26 -34.86
CA GLU A 563 16.59 5.05 -35.98
C GLU A 563 16.22 3.79 -36.80
N VAL A 564 15.74 2.72 -36.14
CA VAL A 564 15.16 1.55 -36.83
C VAL A 564 13.93 1.93 -37.65
N TYR A 565 12.97 2.65 -37.05
CA TYR A 565 11.74 3.07 -37.74
C TYR A 565 11.95 4.15 -38.82
N GLN A 566 13.12 4.79 -38.89
CA GLN A 566 13.49 5.64 -40.03
C GLN A 566 13.78 4.83 -41.29
N GLN A 567 14.13 3.54 -41.15
CA GLN A 567 14.43 2.66 -42.29
C GLN A 567 13.19 1.92 -42.83
N GLY A 568 12.10 1.88 -42.06
CA GLY A 568 10.88 1.16 -42.44
C GLY A 568 9.71 1.34 -41.48
N ASN A 569 8.50 1.02 -41.95
CA ASN A 569 7.27 1.14 -41.17
C ASN A 569 6.93 -0.11 -40.37
N THR A 570 7.44 -1.27 -40.79
CA THR A 570 7.16 -2.56 -40.15
C THR A 570 8.46 -3.17 -39.63
N LEU A 571 8.62 -3.23 -38.30
CA LEU A 571 9.80 -3.83 -37.67
C LEU A 571 9.64 -5.34 -37.53
N VAL A 572 10.44 -6.09 -38.30
CA VAL A 572 10.62 -7.53 -38.14
C VAL A 572 11.91 -7.79 -37.37
N ALA A 573 11.81 -8.31 -36.15
CA ALA A 573 12.99 -8.56 -35.33
C ALA A 573 13.24 -10.06 -35.13
N ILE A 574 14.50 -10.47 -35.22
CA ILE A 574 14.95 -11.84 -35.03
C ILE A 574 15.95 -11.88 -33.87
N HIS A 575 15.75 -12.80 -32.94
CA HIS A 575 16.70 -13.13 -31.88
C HIS A 575 17.30 -14.53 -32.10
N LEU A 576 18.61 -14.59 -32.34
CA LEU A 576 19.40 -15.80 -32.51
C LEU A 576 20.28 -16.04 -31.29
N ARG A 577 20.43 -17.31 -30.90
CA ARG A 577 21.30 -17.73 -29.80
C ARG A 577 22.41 -18.63 -30.33
N ARG A 578 23.64 -18.15 -30.25
CA ARG A 578 24.87 -18.75 -30.79
C ARG A 578 25.97 -18.92 -29.73
N GLY A 579 25.79 -18.33 -28.55
CA GLY A 579 26.78 -18.33 -27.47
C GLY A 579 27.27 -19.70 -27.01
N LYS A 580 28.48 -19.69 -26.42
CA LYS A 580 29.17 -20.89 -25.90
C LYS A 580 28.35 -21.65 -24.84
N ASP A 581 27.49 -20.94 -24.11
CA ASP A 581 26.61 -21.49 -23.08
C ASP A 581 25.70 -22.62 -23.56
N ILE A 582 25.31 -22.64 -24.85
CA ILE A 582 24.51 -23.73 -25.42
C ILE A 582 25.26 -25.07 -25.34
N ARG A 583 26.58 -25.06 -25.52
CA ARG A 583 27.41 -26.29 -25.50
C ARG A 583 27.50 -26.92 -24.12
N THR A 584 27.32 -26.12 -23.08
CA THR A 584 27.37 -26.55 -21.66
C THR A 584 25.99 -26.74 -21.05
N ALA A 585 24.92 -26.37 -21.78
CA ALA A 585 23.55 -26.49 -21.33
C ALA A 585 22.99 -27.89 -21.59
N ASP A 586 21.83 -28.18 -21.00
CA ASP A 586 21.17 -29.48 -21.18
C ASP A 586 20.67 -29.62 -22.63
N PRO A 587 21.11 -30.66 -23.37
CA PRO A 587 20.83 -30.82 -24.78
C PRO A 587 19.34 -31.05 -25.07
N ARG A 588 18.53 -31.33 -24.04
CA ARG A 588 17.07 -31.49 -24.17
C ARG A 588 16.33 -30.18 -24.41
N TRP A 589 16.98 -29.02 -24.33
CA TRP A 589 16.34 -27.74 -24.69
C TRP A 589 17.31 -26.77 -25.36
N ALA A 590 18.60 -26.93 -25.14
CA ALA A 590 19.63 -26.09 -25.74
C ALA A 590 20.05 -26.63 -27.11
N TYR A 591 19.67 -25.94 -28.17
CA TYR A 591 20.09 -26.25 -29.53
C TYR A 591 20.32 -24.99 -30.36
N TYR A 592 21.12 -25.14 -31.41
CA TYR A 592 21.33 -24.09 -32.41
C TYR A 592 20.28 -24.23 -33.51
N ALA A 593 19.27 -23.36 -33.53
CA ALA A 593 18.35 -23.28 -34.66
C ALA A 593 19.12 -22.81 -35.92
N PRO A 594 19.11 -23.56 -37.04
CA PRO A 594 19.72 -23.14 -38.30
C PRO A 594 19.16 -21.80 -38.79
N THR A 595 20.01 -20.93 -39.35
CA THR A 595 19.58 -19.65 -39.96
C THR A 595 18.61 -19.88 -41.12
N ALA A 596 18.74 -20.99 -41.85
CA ALA A 596 17.81 -21.41 -42.90
C ALA A 596 16.34 -21.38 -42.44
N TRP A 597 16.01 -21.80 -41.22
CA TRP A 597 14.62 -21.79 -40.74
C TRP A 597 14.04 -20.37 -40.64
N TYR A 598 14.89 -19.39 -40.30
CA TYR A 598 14.51 -17.99 -40.23
C TYR A 598 14.45 -17.36 -41.61
N LEU A 599 15.35 -17.74 -42.52
CA LEU A 599 15.35 -17.28 -43.90
C LEU A 599 14.10 -17.77 -44.66
N ASP A 600 13.78 -19.06 -44.55
CA ASP A 600 12.57 -19.65 -45.15
C ASP A 600 11.30 -18.96 -44.63
N TRP A 601 11.25 -18.72 -43.31
CA TRP A 601 10.16 -17.98 -42.67
C TRP A 601 10.07 -16.55 -43.19
N LEU A 602 11.14 -15.77 -43.19
CA LEU A 602 11.15 -14.39 -43.72
C LEU A 602 10.67 -14.35 -45.17
N GLN A 603 11.24 -15.18 -46.04
CA GLN A 603 10.91 -15.20 -47.47
C GLN A 603 9.42 -15.46 -47.73
N SER A 604 8.77 -16.24 -46.86
CA SER A 604 7.37 -16.63 -47.04
C SER A 604 6.37 -15.46 -46.96
N PHE A 605 6.69 -14.35 -46.27
CA PHE A 605 5.77 -13.22 -46.10
C PHE A 605 6.42 -11.84 -46.25
N TRP A 606 7.75 -11.72 -46.36
CA TRP A 606 8.46 -10.43 -46.42
C TRP A 606 7.86 -9.46 -47.46
N HIS A 607 7.55 -9.97 -48.65
CA HIS A 607 7.00 -9.21 -49.76
C HIS A 607 5.57 -8.68 -49.53
N THR A 608 4.89 -9.14 -48.47
CA THR A 608 3.54 -8.71 -48.10
C THR A 608 3.52 -7.55 -47.11
N LEU A 609 4.69 -7.17 -46.57
CA LEU A 609 4.81 -6.16 -45.52
C LEU A 609 5.01 -4.75 -46.11
N ASP A 610 4.45 -3.74 -45.44
CA ASP A 610 4.68 -2.34 -45.77
C ASP A 610 6.05 -1.89 -45.26
N LYS A 611 6.96 -1.58 -46.19
CA LYS A 611 8.33 -1.08 -45.94
C LYS A 611 8.99 -1.78 -44.74
N PRO A 612 9.21 -3.12 -44.82
CA PRO A 612 9.75 -3.86 -43.69
C PRO A 612 11.22 -3.52 -43.45
N VAL A 613 11.59 -3.43 -42.18
CA VAL A 613 12.99 -3.34 -41.71
C VAL A 613 13.30 -4.58 -40.87
N LEU A 614 14.43 -5.23 -41.17
CA LEU A 614 14.90 -6.40 -40.43
C LEU A 614 15.85 -5.94 -39.33
N TYR A 615 15.62 -6.37 -38.10
CA TYR A 615 16.56 -6.24 -37.00
C TYR A 615 17.05 -7.62 -36.54
N VAL A 616 18.36 -7.83 -36.44
CA VAL A 616 18.96 -9.08 -35.98
C VAL A 616 19.69 -8.86 -34.64
N ALA A 617 19.16 -9.47 -33.59
CA ALA A 617 19.79 -9.59 -32.28
C ALA A 617 20.47 -10.96 -32.16
N SER A 618 21.75 -10.99 -31.79
CA SER A 618 22.52 -12.22 -31.59
C SER A 618 23.66 -12.00 -30.61
N ASP A 619 23.94 -13.00 -29.78
CA ASP A 619 25.15 -13.03 -28.95
C ASP A 619 26.43 -13.36 -29.74
N ASP A 620 26.29 -13.67 -31.03
CA ASP A 620 27.35 -13.77 -32.01
C ASP A 620 26.83 -13.25 -33.36
N LEU A 621 26.97 -11.95 -33.60
CA LEU A 621 26.56 -11.32 -34.87
C LEU A 621 27.47 -11.75 -36.02
N GLN A 622 28.77 -11.96 -35.77
CA GLN A 622 29.73 -12.30 -36.81
C GLN A 622 29.37 -13.61 -37.53
N SER A 623 28.86 -14.61 -36.81
CA SER A 623 28.47 -15.88 -37.42
C SER A 623 27.12 -15.89 -38.14
N VAL A 624 26.30 -14.85 -38.01
CA VAL A 624 24.93 -14.84 -38.57
C VAL A 624 24.64 -13.69 -39.52
N SER A 625 25.34 -12.55 -39.41
CA SER A 625 25.01 -11.34 -40.18
C SER A 625 25.05 -11.54 -41.69
N GLN A 626 25.99 -12.36 -42.20
CA GLN A 626 26.12 -12.60 -43.64
C GLN A 626 24.92 -13.35 -44.23
N ASP A 627 24.33 -14.28 -43.48
CA ASP A 627 23.20 -15.11 -43.92
C ASP A 627 21.96 -14.26 -44.23
N PHE A 628 21.78 -13.14 -43.51
CA PHE A 628 20.62 -12.24 -43.66
C PHE A 628 20.88 -11.06 -44.60
N SER A 629 22.04 -10.97 -45.25
CA SER A 629 22.45 -9.82 -46.08
C SER A 629 21.43 -9.43 -47.17
N GLY A 630 20.70 -10.40 -47.73
CA GLY A 630 19.63 -10.14 -48.71
C GLY A 630 18.45 -9.29 -48.19
N PHE A 631 18.36 -9.07 -46.88
CA PHE A 631 17.32 -8.27 -46.22
C PHE A 631 17.85 -6.96 -45.63
N ASN A 632 19.14 -6.62 -45.84
CA ASN A 632 19.80 -5.44 -45.29
C ASN A 632 19.55 -5.24 -43.78
N PRO A 633 19.92 -6.23 -42.94
CA PRO A 633 19.56 -6.24 -41.52
C PRO A 633 20.24 -5.10 -40.76
N LEU A 634 19.47 -4.50 -39.86
CA LEU A 634 20.01 -3.68 -38.78
C LEU A 634 20.46 -4.56 -37.60
N CYS A 635 21.39 -4.07 -36.79
CA CYS A 635 21.82 -4.68 -35.54
C CYS A 635 22.38 -3.62 -34.58
N VAL A 636 22.63 -4.01 -33.34
CA VAL A 636 23.05 -3.08 -32.28
C VAL A 636 24.31 -2.28 -32.62
N LYS A 637 25.20 -2.83 -33.46
CA LYS A 637 26.48 -2.20 -33.86
C LYS A 637 26.30 -0.91 -34.66
N GLN A 638 25.11 -0.62 -35.15
CA GLN A 638 24.81 0.63 -35.84
C GLN A 638 24.47 1.78 -34.89
N PHE A 639 24.20 1.48 -33.61
CA PHE A 639 23.86 2.48 -32.62
C PHE A 639 25.06 2.79 -31.73
N GLN A 640 25.26 4.09 -31.46
CA GLN A 640 26.24 4.51 -30.46
C GLN A 640 25.69 4.16 -29.07
N THR A 641 26.28 3.15 -28.44
CA THR A 641 25.88 2.69 -27.10
C THR A 641 27.09 2.75 -26.18
N GLU A 642 27.04 3.62 -25.17
CA GLU A 642 28.02 3.64 -24.10
C GLU A 642 27.35 3.35 -22.75
N PRO A 643 27.88 2.41 -21.95
CA PRO A 643 28.98 1.48 -22.28
C PRO A 643 28.55 0.34 -23.21
N ALA A 644 29.47 -0.19 -24.02
CA ALA A 644 29.24 -1.31 -24.95
C ALA A 644 28.68 -2.58 -24.27
N GLU A 645 28.86 -2.72 -22.96
CA GLU A 645 28.28 -3.81 -22.15
C GLU A 645 26.75 -3.76 -22.08
N SER A 646 26.12 -2.67 -22.51
CA SER A 646 24.67 -2.48 -22.57
C SER A 646 24.05 -2.88 -23.93
N GLU A 647 24.84 -3.33 -24.91
CA GLU A 647 24.35 -3.69 -26.25
C GLU A 647 23.16 -4.67 -26.20
N PHE A 648 23.22 -5.69 -25.34
CA PHE A 648 22.13 -6.65 -25.21
C PHE A 648 20.83 -6.02 -24.67
N LEU A 649 20.91 -4.90 -23.94
CA LEU A 649 19.71 -4.18 -23.48
C LEU A 649 19.05 -3.40 -24.62
N VAL A 650 19.83 -2.89 -25.57
CA VAL A 650 19.30 -2.28 -26.80
C VAL A 650 18.61 -3.35 -27.64
N ASP A 651 19.24 -4.51 -27.83
CA ASP A 651 18.60 -5.66 -28.47
C ASP A 651 17.29 -6.01 -27.77
N PHE A 652 17.31 -6.17 -26.45
CA PHE A 652 16.10 -6.49 -25.68
C PHE A 652 14.99 -5.46 -25.88
N TYR A 653 15.34 -4.17 -25.85
CA TYR A 653 14.39 -3.08 -26.03
C TYR A 653 13.79 -3.08 -27.43
N ILE A 654 14.58 -3.32 -28.48
CA ILE A 654 14.06 -3.39 -29.86
C ILE A 654 13.15 -4.61 -30.03
N LEU A 655 13.51 -5.78 -29.48
CA LEU A 655 12.66 -6.97 -29.50
C LEU A 655 11.31 -6.72 -28.79
N MET A 656 11.32 -5.97 -27.68
CA MET A 656 10.11 -5.56 -26.96
C MET A 656 9.19 -4.63 -27.78
N HIS A 657 9.68 -4.00 -28.83
CA HIS A 657 8.91 -3.08 -29.67
C HIS A 657 8.78 -3.57 -31.12
N ALA A 658 9.13 -4.82 -31.41
CA ALA A 658 8.97 -5.36 -32.75
C ALA A 658 7.48 -5.56 -33.10
N ASP A 659 7.12 -5.28 -34.35
CA ASP A 659 5.78 -5.57 -34.90
C ASP A 659 5.61 -7.08 -35.14
N ILE A 660 6.68 -7.73 -35.61
CA ILE A 660 6.78 -9.18 -35.82
C ILE A 660 8.08 -9.65 -35.19
N LEU A 661 8.00 -10.64 -34.29
CA LEU A 661 9.15 -11.11 -33.52
C LEU A 661 9.37 -12.61 -33.69
N ALA A 662 10.56 -13.02 -34.13
CA ALA A 662 11.00 -14.41 -34.15
C ALA A 662 12.16 -14.65 -33.18
N ILE A 663 12.03 -15.65 -32.30
CA ILE A 663 13.01 -15.94 -31.26
C ILE A 663 13.58 -17.35 -31.35
N ALA A 664 14.86 -17.52 -31.00
CA ALA A 664 15.39 -18.83 -30.63
C ALA A 664 14.70 -19.38 -29.36
N ASN A 665 14.86 -20.67 -29.07
CA ASN A 665 14.43 -21.30 -27.81
C ASN A 665 15.22 -20.71 -26.61
N SER A 666 14.77 -19.55 -26.12
CA SER A 666 15.51 -18.71 -25.18
C SER A 666 14.56 -17.86 -24.33
N THR A 667 14.82 -17.82 -23.03
CA THR A 667 14.08 -16.99 -22.07
C THR A 667 14.29 -15.50 -22.30
N PHE A 668 15.41 -15.10 -22.91
CA PHE A 668 15.67 -13.70 -23.25
C PHE A 668 14.67 -13.18 -24.29
N GLY A 669 14.58 -13.85 -25.46
CA GLY A 669 13.61 -13.48 -26.49
C GLY A 669 12.17 -13.69 -26.04
N PHE A 670 11.91 -14.73 -25.23
CA PHE A 670 10.56 -15.00 -24.72
C PHE A 670 10.10 -13.90 -23.75
N ALA A 671 10.97 -13.45 -22.83
CA ALA A 671 10.67 -12.34 -21.94
C ALA A 671 10.40 -11.04 -22.72
N ALA A 672 11.17 -10.75 -23.77
CA ALA A 672 10.91 -9.61 -24.65
C ALA A 672 9.52 -9.71 -25.31
N ALA A 673 9.12 -10.89 -25.78
CA ALA A 673 7.79 -11.12 -26.35
C ALA A 673 6.64 -10.89 -25.34
N MET A 674 6.81 -11.31 -24.07
CA MET A 674 5.82 -11.03 -23.02
C MET A 674 5.69 -9.53 -22.71
N LEU A 675 6.81 -8.82 -22.70
CA LEU A 675 6.86 -7.38 -22.44
C LEU A 675 6.42 -6.52 -23.62
N ASN A 676 6.40 -7.08 -24.83
CA ASN A 676 5.94 -6.41 -26.03
C ASN A 676 4.43 -6.11 -25.97
N GLN A 677 4.07 -4.85 -26.22
CA GLN A 677 2.69 -4.35 -26.17
C GLN A 677 2.10 -4.04 -27.57
N GLN A 678 2.92 -4.00 -28.61
CA GLN A 678 2.54 -3.61 -29.98
C GLN A 678 2.65 -4.76 -30.99
N GLY A 679 3.40 -5.80 -30.64
CA GLY A 679 3.68 -6.95 -31.49
C GLY A 679 2.39 -7.66 -31.89
N LYS A 680 2.28 -7.92 -33.19
CA LYS A 680 1.09 -8.53 -33.80
C LYS A 680 1.22 -10.05 -33.86
N ILE A 681 2.42 -10.56 -34.10
CA ILE A 681 2.68 -11.99 -34.30
C ILE A 681 4.05 -12.38 -33.74
N PHE A 682 4.10 -13.51 -33.03
CA PHE A 682 5.31 -14.04 -32.39
C PHE A 682 5.61 -15.46 -32.89
N PHE A 683 6.86 -15.71 -33.26
CA PHE A 683 7.37 -17.00 -33.72
C PHE A 683 8.56 -17.45 -32.89
N ARG A 684 8.73 -18.77 -32.74
CA ARG A 684 9.90 -19.34 -32.08
C ARG A 684 10.42 -20.57 -32.82
N SER A 685 11.71 -20.84 -32.69
CA SER A 685 12.29 -22.08 -33.22
C SER A 685 11.74 -23.30 -32.48
N GLU A 686 11.44 -24.37 -33.21
CA GLU A 686 11.06 -25.67 -32.65
C GLU A 686 11.89 -26.79 -33.28
N GLN A 687 12.58 -27.56 -32.43
CA GLN A 687 13.61 -28.52 -32.85
C GLN A 687 13.02 -29.71 -33.61
N ARG A 688 11.89 -30.25 -33.15
CA ARG A 688 11.30 -31.46 -33.74
C ARG A 688 10.69 -31.20 -35.12
N LYS A 689 10.03 -30.05 -35.29
CA LYS A 689 9.43 -29.58 -36.54
C LYS A 689 10.44 -28.93 -37.49
N LYS A 690 11.63 -28.59 -36.99
CA LYS A 690 12.72 -27.98 -37.77
C LYS A 690 12.29 -26.71 -38.52
N MET A 691 11.52 -25.86 -37.85
CA MET A 691 11.01 -24.60 -38.42
C MET A 691 10.68 -23.60 -37.30
N LEU A 692 10.31 -22.39 -37.69
CA LEU A 692 9.67 -21.45 -36.79
C LEU A 692 8.17 -21.76 -36.67
N ILE A 693 7.65 -21.76 -35.46
CA ILE A 693 6.22 -21.95 -35.18
C ILE A 693 5.66 -20.71 -34.48
N PRO A 694 4.40 -20.34 -34.73
CA PRO A 694 3.75 -19.29 -33.98
C PRO A 694 3.56 -19.71 -32.51
N PHE A 695 3.62 -18.75 -31.60
CA PHE A 695 3.31 -18.99 -30.19
C PHE A 695 2.62 -17.77 -29.55
N ASP A 696 1.85 -18.02 -28.49
CA ASP A 696 1.28 -16.98 -27.64
C ASP A 696 2.21 -16.78 -26.43
N PRO A 697 2.84 -15.59 -26.25
CA PRO A 697 3.71 -15.31 -25.11
C PRO A 697 3.04 -15.53 -23.74
N TRP A 698 1.71 -15.48 -23.66
CA TRP A 698 0.92 -15.65 -22.43
C TRP A 698 0.23 -17.02 -22.32
N ASN A 699 0.51 -17.92 -23.26
CA ASN A 699 0.00 -19.29 -23.25
C ASN A 699 1.00 -20.26 -23.88
N SER A 700 2.25 -20.25 -23.41
CA SER A 700 3.31 -21.15 -23.89
C SER A 700 4.38 -21.41 -22.83
N GLU A 701 5.12 -22.50 -22.98
CA GLU A 701 6.34 -22.74 -22.20
C GLU A 701 7.44 -21.74 -22.58
N PRO A 702 8.12 -21.07 -21.63
CA PRO A 702 9.24 -20.18 -21.93
C PRO A 702 10.41 -20.87 -22.65
N LEU A 703 10.63 -22.16 -22.35
CA LEU A 703 11.60 -23.02 -23.02
C LEU A 703 10.89 -24.30 -23.48
N LEU A 704 11.13 -24.68 -24.73
CA LEU A 704 10.75 -25.98 -25.26
C LEU A 704 11.78 -27.04 -24.92
N TRP A 705 11.27 -28.23 -24.66
CA TRP A 705 12.00 -29.33 -24.07
C TRP A 705 11.68 -30.61 -24.87
N ASP A 706 12.73 -31.33 -25.29
CA ASP A 706 12.70 -32.52 -26.14
C ASP A 706 12.40 -33.85 -25.46
#